data_AF-A0A1Z4LHR1-F1
#
_entry.id   AF-A0A1Z4LHR1-F1
#
_cell.length_a   1.000
_cell.length_b   1.000
_cell.length_c   1.000
_cell.angle_alpha   90.00
_cell.angle_beta   90.00
_cell.angle_gamma   90.00
#
_symmetry.space_group_name_H-M   'P 1'
#
loop_
_entity.id
_entity.type
_entity.pdbx_description
1 polymer ?
#
loop_
_entity_poly.entity_id
_entity_poly.type
_entity_poly.pdbx_seq_one_letter_code
_entity_poly.pdbx_strand_id
1 'polypeptide(L)'
;MVTTLVGRYEVTQTLGGGGFAITYLARDIMQPSKPLCVVKQLRPNQNHPRVIDFFNKEAAILEKLGKHPQIPQLLAHFQEEDNLYIVQEFIEGHDLSQELSPGKRLSEAYVNKLLKDVLEVLSFVHKYGVIHRDIKPQNLMRRREDGRIFLIDFGAVKELGSLMINTQGEIKSSVVIGTPGFMPTEQGLGKPCLASDIYAVGMIAIQALTGLQPFELEENPQTGEVIWLEKSQVSQNLAEVITKMVRRHYSLRYSHATDALQGLTTLAQTVPTPSIESTLLNPPIPSPNPVPTPQPITPTPTPVSTPQITPTPKSTINFSRRRTLQILGFAGGGLVTAIIANQLFTKPSIKDNNETAPLSRNDEDQIITPRLDLGGDTTLNGAGASFPRLLYERWFKDINFKYPNLRINYQSIGSGAGVRQFIAGTVDFGASDVAMKDEEIAKVDRGVLLLPMTGGSVVLAYNLPGINELKLPRQVYTDIFLGQITKWNDPEIAAANPSTNLPDQNITVVTRSDGSGTTAVFTKHLSAISDEWKNGPGDGKTISWPTGIGAKRNEGITAQVQQTPGAIGYVEYGYGKNQGLTMATLENKAGKFVAPSDESASKALGAIDLPENLRAFILDPEGEESYPIVTFTWLLAYKNYDNPATAKAMEAMIEYALTEGQKAAPELGYVPLPANVVEKVAAAADAISPEYPINVASN
;
A
#
# COMPACT_ATOMS: atom_id res chain seq x y z
N MET A 1 -0.70 -26.60 -28.21
CA MET A 1 -1.95 -26.65 -28.98
C MET A 1 -2.46 -25.23 -29.10
N VAL A 2 -2.96 -24.83 -30.26
CA VAL A 2 -3.57 -23.50 -30.44
C VAL A 2 -4.97 -23.54 -29.88
N THR A 3 -5.29 -22.67 -28.93
CA THR A 3 -6.64 -22.61 -28.34
C THR A 3 -7.53 -21.76 -29.24
N THR A 4 -8.61 -22.34 -29.75
CA THR A 4 -9.62 -21.62 -30.53
C THR A 4 -10.90 -21.51 -29.71
N LEU A 5 -11.29 -20.28 -29.36
CA LEU A 5 -12.48 -20.00 -28.58
C LEU A 5 -13.70 -19.90 -29.48
N VAL A 6 -14.79 -20.59 -29.12
CA VAL A 6 -16.06 -20.67 -29.86
C VAL A 6 -15.90 -20.95 -31.35
N GLY A 7 -14.84 -21.69 -31.73
CA GLY A 7 -14.49 -21.99 -33.12
C GLY A 7 -14.14 -20.77 -33.99
N ARG A 8 -13.96 -19.58 -33.39
CA ARG A 8 -13.81 -18.30 -34.13
C ARG A 8 -12.58 -17.49 -33.73
N TYR A 9 -12.21 -17.47 -32.45
CA TYR A 9 -11.11 -16.64 -31.98
C TYR A 9 -9.90 -17.50 -31.67
N GLU A 10 -8.92 -17.48 -32.56
CA GLU A 10 -7.66 -18.22 -32.40
C GLU A 10 -6.69 -17.42 -31.53
N VAL A 11 -6.45 -17.88 -30.30
CA VAL A 11 -5.53 -17.21 -29.36
C VAL A 11 -4.10 -17.35 -29.86
N THR A 12 -3.42 -16.20 -30.04
CA THR A 12 -2.05 -16.15 -30.56
C THR A 12 -1.02 -15.85 -29.48
N GLN A 13 -1.37 -15.03 -28.49
CA GLN A 13 -0.44 -14.60 -27.44
C GLN A 13 -1.20 -14.18 -26.18
N THR A 14 -0.61 -14.39 -25.00
CA THR A 14 -1.09 -13.74 -23.76
C THR A 14 -0.49 -12.34 -23.66
N LEU A 15 -1.31 -11.30 -23.58
CA LEU A 15 -0.88 -9.90 -23.47
C LEU A 15 -0.63 -9.47 -22.02
N GLY A 16 -1.30 -10.12 -21.07
CA GLY A 16 -1.17 -9.83 -19.64
C GLY A 16 -2.39 -10.31 -18.86
N GLY A 17 -2.54 -9.89 -17.61
CA GLY A 17 -3.72 -10.20 -16.81
C GLY A 17 -3.69 -9.57 -15.43
N GLY A 18 -4.84 -9.06 -14.99
CA GLY A 18 -5.03 -8.58 -13.62
C GLY A 18 -5.39 -9.71 -12.65
N GLY A 19 -5.80 -9.34 -11.44
CA GLY A 19 -6.24 -10.31 -10.40
C GLY A 19 -7.45 -11.16 -10.81
N PHE A 20 -8.29 -10.67 -11.73
CA PHE A 20 -9.59 -11.30 -12.04
C PHE A 20 -9.75 -11.74 -13.49
N ALA A 21 -8.95 -11.24 -14.42
CA ALA A 21 -9.05 -11.57 -15.85
C ALA A 21 -7.66 -11.74 -16.49
N ILE A 22 -7.60 -12.60 -17.49
CA ILE A 22 -6.46 -12.83 -18.38
C ILE A 22 -6.78 -12.19 -19.72
N THR A 23 -5.83 -11.46 -20.29
CA THR A 23 -6.00 -10.77 -21.58
C THR A 23 -5.11 -11.44 -22.63
N TYR A 24 -5.72 -11.83 -23.74
CA TYR A 24 -5.08 -12.46 -24.88
C TYR A 24 -5.19 -11.60 -26.13
N LEU A 25 -4.20 -11.76 -27.00
CA LEU A 25 -4.31 -11.42 -28.41
C LEU A 25 -4.85 -12.64 -29.15
N ALA A 26 -5.83 -12.42 -30.03
CA ALA A 26 -6.42 -13.48 -30.85
C ALA A 26 -6.67 -12.99 -32.28
N ARG A 27 -6.83 -13.93 -33.22
CA ARG A 27 -7.30 -13.68 -34.59
C ARG A 27 -8.73 -14.15 -34.73
N ASP A 28 -9.59 -13.32 -35.30
CA ASP A 28 -10.93 -13.74 -35.72
C ASP A 28 -10.86 -14.52 -37.04
N ILE A 29 -10.76 -15.84 -36.97
CA ILE A 29 -10.52 -16.70 -38.14
C ILE A 29 -11.75 -16.86 -39.06
N MET A 30 -12.92 -16.38 -38.62
CA MET A 30 -14.15 -16.42 -39.41
C MET A 30 -14.30 -15.21 -40.35
N GLN A 31 -13.54 -14.13 -40.11
CA GLN A 31 -13.49 -13.00 -41.04
C GLN A 31 -12.41 -13.23 -42.11
N PRO A 32 -12.66 -12.86 -43.38
CA PRO A 32 -11.70 -13.08 -44.47
C PRO A 32 -10.32 -12.46 -44.23
N SER A 33 -10.27 -11.29 -43.60
CA SER A 33 -9.04 -10.57 -43.27
C SER A 33 -8.31 -11.11 -42.04
N LYS A 34 -8.94 -12.00 -41.27
CA LYS A 34 -8.45 -12.55 -40.00
C LYS A 34 -7.90 -11.47 -39.06
N PRO A 35 -8.69 -10.43 -38.74
CA PRO A 35 -8.22 -9.29 -37.98
C PRO A 35 -7.81 -9.71 -36.56
N LEU A 36 -6.84 -9.00 -36.01
CA LEU A 36 -6.46 -9.15 -34.60
C LEU A 36 -7.54 -8.54 -33.71
N CYS A 37 -7.77 -9.17 -32.56
CA CYS A 37 -8.67 -8.72 -31.51
C CYS A 37 -8.06 -9.02 -30.14
N VAL A 38 -8.55 -8.31 -29.12
CA VAL A 38 -8.19 -8.59 -27.73
C VAL A 38 -9.31 -9.41 -27.11
N VAL A 39 -8.95 -10.53 -26.50
CA VAL A 39 -9.88 -11.37 -25.75
C VAL A 39 -9.54 -11.27 -24.27
N LYS A 40 -10.45 -10.71 -23.48
CA LYS A 40 -10.38 -10.79 -22.02
C LYS A 40 -11.18 -11.99 -21.57
N GLN A 41 -10.56 -12.86 -20.79
CA GLN A 41 -11.18 -14.01 -20.13
C GLN A 41 -11.25 -13.74 -18.64
N LEU A 42 -12.42 -13.86 -18.03
CA LEU A 42 -12.51 -13.94 -16.58
C LEU A 42 -11.78 -15.22 -16.10
N ARG A 43 -10.88 -15.11 -15.13
CA ARG A 43 -10.06 -16.24 -14.68
C ARG A 43 -10.96 -17.44 -14.31
N PRO A 44 -10.58 -18.67 -14.70
CA PRO A 44 -11.32 -19.87 -14.31
C PRO A 44 -11.51 -19.96 -12.78
N ASN A 45 -12.64 -20.51 -12.34
CA ASN A 45 -13.05 -20.65 -10.94
C ASN A 45 -13.43 -19.33 -10.21
N GLN A 46 -13.56 -18.21 -10.93
CA GLN A 46 -14.11 -16.96 -10.39
C GLN A 46 -15.64 -16.94 -10.49
N ASN A 47 -16.30 -17.65 -9.56
CA ASN A 47 -17.76 -17.86 -9.62
C ASN A 47 -18.56 -16.85 -8.80
N HIS A 48 -17.89 -15.87 -8.21
CA HIS A 48 -18.54 -14.93 -7.31
C HIS A 48 -19.47 -13.98 -8.09
N PRO A 49 -20.78 -13.86 -7.76
CA PRO A 49 -21.75 -13.09 -8.55
C PRO A 49 -21.32 -11.64 -8.81
N ARG A 50 -20.72 -10.96 -7.83
CA ARG A 50 -20.23 -9.58 -8.04
C ARG A 50 -19.12 -9.51 -9.08
N VAL A 51 -18.24 -10.50 -9.16
CA VAL A 51 -17.14 -10.53 -10.16
C VAL A 51 -17.70 -10.67 -11.56
N ILE A 52 -18.62 -11.60 -11.71
CA ILE A 52 -19.35 -11.83 -12.95
C ILE A 52 -20.09 -10.56 -13.35
N ASP A 53 -20.83 -9.92 -12.43
CA ASP A 53 -21.53 -8.66 -12.68
C ASP A 53 -20.59 -7.54 -13.13
N PHE A 54 -19.40 -7.41 -12.52
CA PHE A 54 -18.43 -6.37 -12.91
C PHE A 54 -17.80 -6.64 -14.27
N PHE A 55 -17.47 -7.89 -14.57
CA PHE A 55 -16.99 -8.28 -15.88
C PHE A 55 -18.05 -7.98 -16.95
N ASN A 56 -19.29 -8.40 -16.72
CA ASN A 56 -20.43 -8.11 -17.60
C ASN A 56 -20.70 -6.60 -17.73
N LYS A 57 -20.50 -5.81 -16.67
CA LYS A 57 -20.63 -4.34 -16.72
C LYS A 57 -19.62 -3.71 -17.68
N GLU A 58 -18.40 -4.24 -17.81
CA GLU A 58 -17.42 -3.72 -18.76
C GLU A 58 -17.95 -3.87 -20.21
N ALA A 59 -18.45 -5.06 -20.56
CA ALA A 59 -19.08 -5.30 -21.85
C ALA A 59 -20.29 -4.37 -22.06
N ALA A 60 -21.17 -4.25 -21.06
CA ALA A 60 -22.35 -3.39 -21.13
C ALA A 60 -22.00 -1.89 -21.28
N ILE A 61 -20.89 -1.43 -20.68
CA ILE A 61 -20.40 -0.06 -20.86
C ILE A 61 -19.92 0.15 -22.30
N LEU A 62 -19.11 -0.76 -22.84
CA LEU A 62 -18.64 -0.67 -24.23
C LEU A 62 -19.80 -0.73 -25.23
N GLU A 63 -20.78 -1.61 -24.98
CA GLU A 63 -22.01 -1.68 -25.77
C GLU A 63 -22.80 -0.36 -25.71
N LYS A 64 -22.97 0.21 -24.51
CA LYS A 64 -23.65 1.50 -24.30
C LYS A 64 -22.94 2.67 -24.99
N LEU A 65 -21.60 2.68 -24.98
CA LEU A 65 -20.78 3.73 -25.60
C LEU A 65 -20.74 3.59 -27.12
N GLY A 66 -20.92 2.38 -27.65
CA GLY A 66 -20.99 2.12 -29.09
C GLY A 66 -19.67 2.40 -29.81
N LYS A 67 -19.77 2.83 -31.08
CA LYS A 67 -18.58 3.13 -31.90
C LYS A 67 -18.06 4.54 -31.59
N HIS A 68 -16.78 4.64 -31.25
CA HIS A 68 -16.08 5.91 -31.05
C HIS A 68 -14.62 5.79 -31.53
N PRO A 69 -14.04 6.82 -32.18
CA PRO A 69 -12.70 6.75 -32.78
C PRO A 69 -11.52 6.67 -31.78
N GLN A 70 -11.80 6.58 -30.47
CA GLN A 70 -10.82 6.54 -29.38
C GLN A 70 -11.23 5.55 -28.28
N ILE A 71 -12.21 4.69 -28.54
CA ILE A 71 -12.66 3.64 -27.61
C ILE A 71 -12.70 2.33 -28.40
N PRO A 72 -12.06 1.24 -27.93
CA PRO A 72 -12.12 -0.04 -28.62
C PRO A 72 -13.56 -0.52 -28.80
N GLN A 73 -13.91 -0.97 -30.00
CA GLN A 73 -15.24 -1.53 -30.23
C GLN A 73 -15.41 -2.89 -29.52
N LEU A 74 -16.55 -3.12 -28.86
CA LEU A 74 -16.98 -4.46 -28.43
C LEU A 74 -17.31 -5.31 -29.67
N LEU A 75 -16.64 -6.45 -29.82
CA LEU A 75 -16.82 -7.37 -30.94
C LEU A 75 -17.68 -8.58 -30.58
N ALA A 76 -17.53 -9.11 -29.36
CA ALA A 76 -18.34 -10.20 -28.84
C ALA A 76 -18.29 -10.25 -27.31
N HIS A 77 -19.31 -10.86 -26.72
CA HIS A 77 -19.38 -11.24 -25.32
C HIS A 77 -20.04 -12.61 -25.24
N PHE A 78 -19.37 -13.61 -24.66
CA PHE A 78 -19.84 -14.99 -24.65
C PHE A 78 -19.31 -15.79 -23.46
N GLN A 79 -19.89 -16.97 -23.25
CA GLN A 79 -19.46 -17.96 -22.26
C GLN A 79 -19.09 -19.26 -22.97
N GLU A 80 -17.97 -19.88 -22.59
CA GLU A 80 -17.50 -21.18 -23.10
C GLU A 80 -16.85 -21.95 -21.95
N GLU A 81 -17.27 -23.21 -21.74
CA GLU A 81 -16.74 -24.08 -20.66
C GLU A 81 -16.71 -23.39 -19.28
N ASP A 82 -17.81 -22.74 -18.90
CA ASP A 82 -17.97 -21.96 -17.65
C ASP A 82 -17.08 -20.72 -17.50
N ASN A 83 -16.33 -20.35 -18.53
CA ASN A 83 -15.53 -19.13 -18.56
C ASN A 83 -16.24 -18.01 -19.33
N LEU A 84 -16.13 -16.78 -18.84
CA LEU A 84 -16.70 -15.59 -19.47
C LEU A 84 -15.63 -14.85 -20.28
N TYR A 85 -16.01 -14.39 -21.48
CA TYR A 85 -15.12 -13.75 -22.43
C TYR A 85 -15.70 -12.45 -22.99
N ILE A 86 -14.87 -11.41 -23.04
CA ILE A 86 -15.13 -10.16 -23.74
C ILE A 86 -14.11 -10.03 -24.86
N VAL A 87 -14.59 -9.87 -26.09
CA VAL A 87 -13.76 -9.63 -27.27
C VAL A 87 -13.92 -8.19 -27.71
N GLN A 88 -12.79 -7.49 -27.83
CA GLN A 88 -12.74 -6.09 -28.24
C GLN A 88 -11.75 -5.88 -29.39
N GLU A 89 -11.85 -4.74 -30.06
CA GLU A 89 -10.90 -4.29 -31.07
C GLU A 89 -9.46 -4.26 -30.52
N PHE A 90 -8.51 -4.76 -31.31
CA PHE A 90 -7.09 -4.62 -30.99
C PHE A 90 -6.56 -3.27 -31.49
N ILE A 91 -5.98 -2.50 -30.57
CA ILE A 91 -5.36 -1.22 -30.89
C ILE A 91 -3.85 -1.41 -31.03
N GLU A 92 -3.36 -1.38 -32.27
CA GLU A 92 -1.91 -1.48 -32.53
C GLU A 92 -1.21 -0.19 -32.04
N GLY A 93 -0.36 -0.32 -31.03
CA GLY A 93 0.25 0.82 -30.36
C GLY A 93 1.02 0.43 -29.09
N HIS A 94 1.24 1.41 -28.23
CA HIS A 94 1.83 1.23 -26.90
C HIS A 94 1.07 2.06 -25.87
N ASP A 95 1.13 1.67 -24.60
CA ASP A 95 0.50 2.43 -23.53
C ASP A 95 1.37 3.64 -23.12
N LEU A 96 0.73 4.66 -22.57
CA LEU A 96 1.38 5.93 -22.24
C LEU A 96 2.46 5.79 -21.15
N SER A 97 2.49 4.71 -20.36
CA SER A 97 3.55 4.52 -19.36
C SER A 97 4.94 4.38 -19.99
N GLN A 98 5.01 3.91 -21.24
CA GLN A 98 6.24 3.81 -22.00
C GLN A 98 6.76 5.19 -22.45
N GLU A 99 5.87 6.19 -22.57
CA GLU A 99 6.23 7.56 -22.91
C GLU A 99 6.66 8.39 -21.68
N LEU A 100 6.09 8.04 -20.51
CA LEU A 100 6.24 8.71 -19.21
C LEU A 100 7.28 8.03 -18.30
N SER A 101 8.48 7.79 -18.83
CA SER A 101 9.57 7.19 -18.04
C SER A 101 10.00 8.08 -16.86
N PRO A 102 10.30 7.52 -15.67
CA PRO A 102 10.75 8.31 -14.52
C PRO A 102 11.96 9.21 -14.86
N GLY A 103 11.93 10.46 -14.39
CA GLY A 103 12.95 11.47 -14.64
C GLY A 103 12.87 12.16 -16.01
N LYS A 104 12.06 11.66 -16.94
CA LYS A 104 11.86 12.27 -18.27
C LYS A 104 10.77 13.33 -18.22
N ARG A 105 11.14 14.57 -18.54
CA ARG A 105 10.18 15.68 -18.70
C ARG A 105 9.74 15.80 -20.15
N LEU A 106 8.44 15.94 -20.37
CA LEU A 106 7.83 16.18 -21.66
C LEU A 106 7.48 17.65 -21.83
N SER A 107 7.45 18.11 -23.08
CA SER A 107 7.17 19.52 -23.38
C SER A 107 5.73 19.90 -23.09
N GLU A 108 5.51 21.17 -22.77
CA GLU A 108 4.16 21.74 -22.64
C GLU A 108 3.30 21.47 -23.90
N ALA A 109 3.88 21.56 -25.09
CA ALA A 109 3.16 21.27 -26.34
C ALA A 109 2.68 19.81 -26.41
N TYR A 110 3.53 18.87 -25.98
CA TYR A 110 3.15 17.46 -25.89
C TYR A 110 2.03 17.26 -24.87
N VAL A 111 2.16 17.84 -23.67
CA VAL A 111 1.18 17.69 -22.58
C VAL A 111 -0.16 18.32 -22.95
N ASN A 112 -0.15 19.47 -23.62
CA ASN A 112 -1.37 20.08 -24.16
C ASN A 112 -2.08 19.17 -25.16
N LYS A 113 -1.35 18.53 -26.07
CA LYS A 113 -1.92 17.58 -27.03
C LYS A 113 -2.49 16.35 -26.30
N LEU A 114 -1.73 15.79 -25.36
CA LEU A 114 -2.16 14.66 -24.54
C LEU A 114 -3.46 14.97 -23.77
N LEU A 115 -3.51 16.10 -23.09
CA LEU A 115 -4.69 16.54 -22.34
C LEU A 115 -5.92 16.68 -23.25
N LYS A 116 -5.77 17.29 -24.43
CA LYS A 116 -6.86 17.41 -25.40
C LYS A 116 -7.36 16.04 -25.86
N ASP A 117 -6.46 15.18 -26.32
CA ASP A 117 -6.80 13.83 -26.81
C ASP A 117 -7.57 13.02 -25.74
N VAL A 118 -7.13 13.09 -24.47
CA VAL A 118 -7.76 12.35 -23.36
C VAL A 118 -9.07 12.98 -22.91
N LEU A 119 -9.14 14.31 -22.77
CA LEU A 119 -10.36 15.00 -22.34
C LEU A 119 -11.47 14.95 -23.39
N GLU A 120 -11.14 14.89 -24.68
CA GLU A 120 -12.12 14.70 -25.76
C GLU A 120 -12.86 13.36 -25.63
N VAL A 121 -12.13 12.25 -25.54
CA VAL A 121 -12.74 10.93 -25.34
C VAL A 121 -13.46 10.84 -24.00
N LEU A 122 -12.90 11.41 -22.93
CA LEU A 122 -13.52 11.41 -21.61
C LEU A 122 -14.82 12.23 -21.57
N SER A 123 -14.89 13.34 -22.31
CA SER A 123 -16.10 14.14 -22.47
C SER A 123 -17.23 13.33 -23.11
N PHE A 124 -16.91 12.52 -24.11
CA PHE A 124 -17.87 11.58 -24.71
C PHE A 124 -18.36 10.56 -23.68
N VAL A 125 -17.45 9.92 -22.94
CA VAL A 125 -17.78 8.93 -21.91
C VAL A 125 -18.68 9.52 -20.81
N HIS A 126 -18.33 10.71 -20.32
CA HIS A 126 -19.07 11.44 -19.27
C HIS A 126 -20.49 11.83 -19.72
N LYS A 127 -20.70 12.12 -21.02
CA LYS A 127 -22.04 12.40 -21.58
C LYS A 127 -23.02 11.24 -21.40
N TYR A 128 -22.52 10.00 -21.36
CA TYR A 128 -23.33 8.81 -21.10
C TYR A 128 -23.48 8.49 -19.61
N GLY A 129 -23.01 9.36 -18.71
CA GLY A 129 -23.03 9.17 -17.26
C GLY A 129 -22.07 8.06 -16.79
N VAL A 130 -21.08 7.70 -17.62
CA VAL A 130 -20.07 6.70 -17.26
C VAL A 130 -18.89 7.42 -16.61
N ILE A 131 -18.43 6.88 -15.48
CA ILE A 131 -17.18 7.29 -14.82
C ILE A 131 -16.17 6.18 -15.09
N HIS A 132 -15.00 6.51 -15.61
CA HIS A 132 -14.00 5.51 -15.99
C HIS A 132 -13.36 4.83 -14.78
N ARG A 133 -13.05 5.59 -13.71
CA ARG A 133 -12.52 5.13 -12.41
C ARG A 133 -11.11 4.52 -12.44
N ASP A 134 -10.55 4.19 -13.60
CA ASP A 134 -9.17 3.69 -13.70
C ASP A 134 -8.33 4.43 -14.74
N ILE A 135 -8.40 5.76 -14.74
CA ILE A 135 -7.53 6.57 -15.59
C ILE A 135 -6.10 6.53 -15.03
N LYS A 136 -5.18 6.02 -15.83
CA LYS A 136 -3.73 5.91 -15.55
C LYS A 136 -2.98 5.72 -16.88
N PRO A 137 -1.65 5.94 -16.94
CA PRO A 137 -0.89 5.81 -18.18
C PRO A 137 -1.06 4.46 -18.89
N GLN A 138 -1.18 3.36 -18.15
CA GLN A 138 -1.34 2.01 -18.72
C GLN A 138 -2.69 1.79 -19.42
N ASN A 139 -3.71 2.58 -19.10
CA ASN A 139 -5.05 2.47 -19.70
C ASN A 139 -5.29 3.52 -20.82
N LEU A 140 -4.21 4.18 -21.25
CA LEU A 140 -4.22 5.14 -22.36
C LEU A 140 -3.26 4.62 -23.44
N MET A 141 -3.82 4.07 -24.52
CA MET A 141 -3.05 3.49 -25.62
C MET A 141 -2.81 4.52 -26.71
N ARG A 142 -1.55 4.80 -27.05
CA ARG A 142 -1.21 5.59 -28.23
C ARG A 142 -1.23 4.71 -29.47
N ARG A 143 -2.23 4.93 -30.32
CA ARG A 143 -2.37 4.19 -31.59
C ARG A 143 -1.24 4.55 -32.54
N ARG A 144 -0.64 3.54 -33.17
CA ARG A 144 0.51 3.68 -34.07
C ARG A 144 0.16 4.44 -35.36
N GLU A 145 -1.03 4.21 -35.90
CA GLU A 145 -1.45 4.71 -37.21
C GLU A 145 -1.54 6.25 -37.27
N ASP A 146 -2.16 6.87 -36.28
CA ASP A 146 -2.44 8.32 -36.26
C ASP A 146 -1.95 9.03 -35.00
N GLY A 147 -1.37 8.29 -34.05
CA GLY A 147 -0.85 8.82 -32.80
C GLY A 147 -1.91 9.28 -31.81
N ARG A 148 -3.21 8.98 -32.02
CA ARG A 148 -4.28 9.35 -31.07
C ARG A 148 -4.28 8.44 -29.84
N ILE A 149 -4.74 8.99 -28.72
CA ILE A 149 -4.94 8.22 -27.49
C ILE A 149 -6.30 7.52 -27.53
N PHE A 150 -6.27 6.21 -27.30
CA PHE A 150 -7.43 5.37 -27.03
C PHE A 150 -7.57 5.15 -25.53
N LEU A 151 -8.80 5.32 -25.04
CA LEU A 151 -9.17 4.97 -23.67
C LEU A 151 -9.59 3.50 -23.63
N ILE A 152 -8.89 2.70 -22.85
CA ILE A 152 -9.12 1.27 -22.71
C ILE A 152 -9.45 0.92 -21.26
N ASP A 153 -9.93 -0.30 -21.02
CA ASP A 153 -10.15 -0.88 -19.69
C ASP A 153 -11.11 -0.05 -18.81
N PHE A 154 -12.37 0.02 -19.25
CA PHE A 154 -13.43 0.75 -18.54
C PHE A 154 -13.64 0.14 -17.15
N GLY A 155 -13.15 0.87 -16.14
CA GLY A 155 -12.90 0.42 -14.77
C GLY A 155 -14.12 0.13 -13.90
N ALA A 156 -15.10 -0.63 -14.41
CA ALA A 156 -16.11 -1.29 -13.57
C ALA A 156 -15.45 -2.27 -12.58
N VAL A 157 -14.27 -2.78 -12.91
CA VAL A 157 -13.58 -3.86 -12.19
C VAL A 157 -12.81 -3.38 -10.95
N LYS A 158 -12.46 -2.09 -10.78
CA LYS A 158 -11.59 -1.69 -9.64
C LYS A 158 -12.26 -1.63 -8.27
N GLU A 159 -13.58 -1.80 -8.17
CA GLU A 159 -14.25 -2.12 -6.90
C GLU A 159 -13.80 -3.48 -6.34
N LEU A 160 -13.30 -4.39 -7.18
CA LEU A 160 -12.69 -5.66 -6.78
C LEU A 160 -11.32 -5.54 -6.15
N GLY A 161 -10.73 -4.34 -6.15
CA GLY A 161 -9.62 -4.10 -5.25
C GLY A 161 -9.96 -4.44 -3.80
N SER A 162 -11.23 -4.24 -3.47
CA SER A 162 -11.78 -4.57 -2.17
C SER A 162 -12.25 -6.01 -2.02
N LEU A 163 -12.10 -6.89 -3.02
CA LEU A 163 -12.57 -8.27 -2.96
C LEU A 163 -11.49 -9.20 -3.52
N MET A 164 -10.50 -9.56 -2.71
CA MET A 164 -9.72 -10.76 -3.03
C MET A 164 -10.61 -11.98 -2.87
N ILE A 165 -10.62 -12.85 -3.88
CA ILE A 165 -11.27 -14.16 -3.81
C ILE A 165 -10.17 -15.19 -3.64
N ASN A 166 -10.21 -15.94 -2.55
CA ASN A 166 -9.31 -17.08 -2.36
C ASN A 166 -9.63 -18.19 -3.36
N THR A 167 -8.77 -19.20 -3.44
CA THR A 167 -8.98 -20.43 -4.25
C THR A 167 -10.26 -21.21 -3.92
N GLN A 168 -11.05 -20.78 -2.92
CA GLN A 168 -12.30 -21.39 -2.48
C GLN A 168 -13.56 -20.56 -2.81
N GLY A 169 -13.42 -19.40 -3.49
CA GLY A 169 -14.57 -18.61 -3.93
C GLY A 169 -15.15 -17.64 -2.90
N GLU A 170 -14.49 -17.44 -1.76
CA GLU A 170 -14.96 -16.55 -0.69
C GLU A 170 -14.56 -15.09 -0.91
N ILE A 171 -15.48 -14.15 -0.64
CA ILE A 171 -15.23 -12.72 -0.70
C ILE A 171 -14.47 -12.27 0.56
N LYS A 172 -13.21 -11.81 0.44
CA LYS A 172 -12.57 -11.04 1.52
C LYS A 172 -12.56 -9.56 1.21
N SER A 173 -13.09 -8.75 2.15
CA SER A 173 -13.10 -7.30 1.99
C SER A 173 -11.69 -6.72 2.22
N SER A 174 -10.94 -6.52 1.14
CA SER A 174 -9.63 -5.86 1.14
C SER A 174 -9.74 -4.34 0.85
N VAL A 175 -8.60 -3.68 0.89
CA VAL A 175 -8.37 -2.24 0.67
C VAL A 175 -8.74 -1.87 -0.76
N VAL A 176 -9.31 -0.69 -0.99
CA VAL A 176 -9.58 -0.16 -2.35
C VAL A 176 -8.28 -0.13 -3.16
N ILE A 177 -8.14 -1.01 -4.15
CA ILE A 177 -6.97 -1.07 -5.06
C ILE A 177 -7.07 0.07 -6.07
N GLY A 178 -6.51 1.22 -5.71
CA GLY A 178 -6.13 2.26 -6.66
C GLY A 178 -4.72 2.07 -7.18
N THR A 179 -4.43 2.59 -8.38
CA THR A 179 -3.03 2.78 -8.78
C THR A 179 -2.50 3.95 -7.94
N PRO A 180 -1.45 3.76 -7.10
CA PRO A 180 -0.99 4.79 -6.16
C PRO A 180 -0.75 6.14 -6.85
N GLY A 181 -1.41 7.18 -6.33
CA GLY A 181 -1.25 8.58 -6.74
C GLY A 181 -2.06 9.07 -7.95
N PHE A 182 -2.80 8.20 -8.66
CA PHE A 182 -3.81 8.65 -9.65
C PHE A 182 -5.24 8.60 -9.10
N MET A 183 -5.47 7.83 -8.04
CA MET A 183 -6.79 7.69 -7.41
C MET A 183 -7.04 8.86 -6.45
N PRO A 184 -8.05 9.71 -6.69
CA PRO A 184 -8.41 10.77 -5.75
C PRO A 184 -9.15 10.19 -4.54
N THR A 185 -9.19 10.94 -3.44
CA THR A 185 -9.72 10.44 -2.17
C THR A 185 -11.19 10.05 -2.22
N GLU A 186 -12.06 10.80 -2.90
CA GLU A 186 -13.47 10.43 -3.01
C GLU A 186 -13.67 9.08 -3.71
N GLN A 187 -12.81 8.77 -4.69
CA GLN A 187 -12.77 7.46 -5.33
C GLN A 187 -12.22 6.38 -4.39
N GLY A 188 -11.17 6.69 -3.63
CA GLY A 188 -10.66 5.81 -2.57
C GLY A 188 -11.68 5.52 -1.46
N LEU A 189 -12.66 6.40 -1.26
CA LEU A 189 -13.79 6.24 -0.33
C LEU A 189 -15.01 5.54 -0.97
N GLY A 190 -14.91 5.05 -2.21
CA GLY A 190 -15.99 4.37 -2.91
C GLY A 190 -17.09 5.30 -3.44
N LYS A 191 -16.84 6.61 -3.50
CA LYS A 191 -17.77 7.63 -4.02
C LYS A 191 -17.18 8.36 -5.24
N PRO A 192 -16.83 7.65 -6.33
CA PRO A 192 -16.28 8.30 -7.51
C PRO A 192 -17.32 9.21 -8.16
N CYS A 193 -16.83 10.28 -8.77
CA CYS A 193 -17.62 11.22 -9.57
C CYS A 193 -16.88 11.51 -10.89
N LEU A 194 -17.50 12.26 -11.81
CA LEU A 194 -16.85 12.65 -13.08
C LEU A 194 -15.55 13.42 -12.84
N ALA A 195 -15.51 14.25 -11.80
CA ALA A 195 -14.31 15.00 -11.39
C ALA A 195 -13.19 14.10 -10.83
N SER A 196 -13.46 12.82 -10.56
CA SER A 196 -12.44 11.86 -10.16
C SER A 196 -11.56 11.44 -11.34
N ASP A 197 -12.15 11.23 -12.52
CA ASP A 197 -11.38 10.95 -13.74
C ASP A 197 -10.53 12.17 -14.14
N ILE A 198 -11.08 13.38 -13.99
CA ILE A 198 -10.39 14.64 -14.30
C ILE A 198 -9.13 14.82 -13.42
N TYR A 199 -9.22 14.47 -12.14
CA TYR A 199 -8.05 14.48 -11.26
C TYR A 199 -6.95 13.55 -11.77
N ALA A 200 -7.31 12.32 -12.13
CA ALA A 200 -6.35 11.35 -12.64
C ALA A 200 -5.67 11.83 -13.93
N VAL A 201 -6.42 12.44 -14.86
CA VAL A 201 -5.86 13.09 -16.06
C VAL A 201 -4.89 14.22 -15.68
N GLY A 202 -5.25 15.04 -14.69
CA GLY A 202 -4.38 16.10 -14.19
C GLY A 202 -3.07 15.56 -13.61
N MET A 203 -3.13 14.47 -12.85
CA MET A 203 -1.94 13.81 -12.30
C MET A 203 -1.03 13.23 -13.38
N ILE A 204 -1.58 12.68 -14.47
CA ILE A 204 -0.81 12.23 -15.65
C ILE A 204 -0.09 13.42 -16.29
N ALA A 205 -0.76 14.58 -16.41
CA ALA A 205 -0.13 15.79 -16.95
C ALA A 205 1.00 16.31 -16.06
N ILE A 206 0.82 16.31 -14.73
CA ILE A 206 1.87 16.69 -13.79
C ILE A 206 3.07 15.73 -13.90
N GLN A 207 2.82 14.42 -13.96
CA GLN A 207 3.88 13.42 -14.15
C GLN A 207 4.65 13.69 -15.46
N ALA A 208 3.94 13.96 -16.55
CA ALA A 208 4.57 14.26 -17.84
C ALA A 208 5.45 15.52 -17.80
N LEU A 209 5.01 16.58 -17.10
CA LEU A 209 5.73 17.85 -17.02
C LEU A 209 6.94 17.81 -16.08
N THR A 210 6.81 17.09 -14.96
CA THR A 210 7.81 17.07 -13.90
C THR A 210 8.82 15.92 -14.06
N GLY A 211 8.41 14.84 -14.74
CA GLY A 211 9.11 13.56 -14.78
C GLY A 211 9.02 12.79 -13.47
N LEU A 212 8.27 13.29 -12.48
CA LEU A 212 8.09 12.67 -11.17
C LEU A 212 6.87 11.76 -11.18
N GLN A 213 6.98 10.61 -10.55
CA GLN A 213 5.83 9.76 -10.30
C GLN A 213 4.88 10.44 -9.30
N PRO A 214 3.56 10.20 -9.36
CA PRO A 214 2.61 10.83 -8.44
C PRO A 214 2.95 10.70 -6.95
N PHE A 215 3.55 9.59 -6.51
CA PHE A 215 3.97 9.37 -5.12
C PHE A 215 5.24 10.13 -4.71
N GLU A 216 5.93 10.75 -5.66
CA GLU A 216 7.12 11.60 -5.43
C GLU A 216 6.75 13.08 -5.33
N LEU A 217 5.52 13.43 -5.68
CA LEU A 217 5.03 14.80 -5.53
C LEU A 217 4.77 15.09 -4.05
N GLU A 218 5.23 16.26 -3.61
CA GLU A 218 4.97 16.75 -2.27
C GLU A 218 3.52 17.25 -2.19
N GLU A 219 2.88 17.12 -1.04
CA GLU A 219 1.58 17.73 -0.76
C GLU A 219 1.73 18.81 0.28
N ASN A 220 0.96 19.88 0.14
CA ASN A 220 0.88 20.90 1.17
C ASN A 220 0.26 20.27 2.44
N PRO A 221 0.95 20.31 3.59
CA PRO A 221 0.51 19.60 4.79
C PRO A 221 -0.78 20.15 5.40
N GLN A 222 -1.17 21.39 5.09
CA GLN A 222 -2.39 22.01 5.61
C GLN A 222 -3.59 21.78 4.68
N THR A 223 -3.38 21.85 3.36
CA THR A 223 -4.48 21.81 2.38
C THR A 223 -4.60 20.46 1.66
N GLY A 224 -3.56 19.63 1.69
CA GLY A 224 -3.47 18.40 0.90
C GLY A 224 -3.35 18.64 -0.60
N GLU A 225 -3.04 19.87 -1.02
CA GLU A 225 -2.88 20.21 -2.43
C GLU A 225 -1.50 19.76 -2.95
N VAL A 226 -1.47 19.21 -4.16
CA VAL A 226 -0.23 18.73 -4.79
C VAL A 226 0.69 19.92 -5.13
N ILE A 227 1.93 19.87 -4.64
CA ILE A 227 2.98 20.87 -4.91
C ILE A 227 3.80 20.38 -6.10
N TRP A 228 3.59 20.99 -7.27
CA TRP A 228 4.24 20.56 -8.51
C TRP A 228 4.82 21.70 -9.37
N LEU A 229 4.30 22.91 -9.25
CA LEU A 229 4.65 24.03 -10.15
C LEU A 229 6.15 24.32 -10.16
N GLU A 230 6.79 24.38 -8.98
CA GLU A 230 8.25 24.62 -8.84
C GLU A 230 9.12 23.52 -9.48
N LYS A 231 8.55 22.35 -9.73
CA LYS A 231 9.24 21.21 -10.34
C LYS A 231 9.05 21.16 -11.87
N SER A 232 8.34 22.12 -12.46
CA SER A 232 8.00 22.18 -13.88
C SER A 232 8.29 23.55 -14.49
N GLN A 233 8.34 23.61 -15.83
CA GLN A 233 8.37 24.89 -16.57
C GLN A 233 7.19 24.87 -17.53
N VAL A 234 6.13 25.61 -17.19
CA VAL A 234 4.89 25.70 -17.95
C VAL A 234 4.34 27.12 -17.98
N SER A 235 3.55 27.43 -18.99
CA SER A 235 2.78 28.67 -19.03
C SER A 235 1.81 28.77 -17.85
N GLN A 236 1.57 30.01 -17.42
CA GLN A 236 0.61 30.32 -16.36
C GLN A 236 -0.79 29.74 -16.66
N ASN A 237 -1.19 29.77 -17.93
CA ASN A 237 -2.45 29.20 -18.39
C ASN A 237 -2.52 27.69 -18.11
N LEU A 238 -1.55 26.92 -18.62
CA LEU A 238 -1.57 25.46 -18.42
C LEU A 238 -1.45 25.09 -16.93
N ALA A 239 -0.65 25.85 -16.18
CA ALA A 239 -0.54 25.72 -14.74
C ALA A 239 -1.90 25.87 -14.02
N GLU A 240 -2.69 26.88 -14.36
CA GLU A 240 -4.00 27.12 -13.76
C GLU A 240 -4.99 26.00 -14.06
N VAL A 241 -5.03 25.54 -15.32
CA VAL A 241 -5.93 24.45 -15.73
C VAL A 241 -5.57 23.16 -14.99
N ILE A 242 -4.30 22.73 -15.03
CA ILE A 242 -3.86 21.50 -14.37
C ILE A 242 -4.06 21.59 -12.85
N THR A 243 -3.73 22.73 -12.23
CA THR A 243 -3.93 22.95 -10.79
C THR A 243 -5.40 22.83 -10.42
N LYS A 244 -6.32 23.34 -11.25
CA LYS A 244 -7.76 23.17 -11.03
C LYS A 244 -8.20 21.72 -11.21
N MET A 245 -7.63 20.97 -12.16
CA MET A 245 -7.94 19.55 -12.35
C MET A 245 -7.56 18.70 -11.13
N VAL A 246 -6.48 19.03 -10.43
CA VAL A 246 -5.95 18.20 -9.32
C VAL A 246 -6.34 18.68 -7.91
N ARG A 247 -7.29 19.62 -7.79
CA ARG A 247 -7.71 20.14 -6.48
C ARG A 247 -8.07 19.04 -5.49
N ARG A 248 -7.66 19.19 -4.24
CA ARG A 248 -7.88 18.15 -3.21
C ARG A 248 -9.35 17.80 -3.00
N HIS A 249 -10.22 18.81 -2.96
CA HIS A 249 -11.66 18.63 -2.84
C HIS A 249 -12.33 18.65 -4.23
N TYR A 250 -13.08 17.60 -4.57
CA TYR A 250 -13.62 17.39 -5.92
C TYR A 250 -14.56 18.53 -6.39
N SER A 251 -15.25 19.22 -5.47
CA SER A 251 -16.12 20.36 -5.81
C SER A 251 -15.35 21.60 -6.31
N LEU A 252 -14.03 21.67 -6.08
CA LEU A 252 -13.17 22.76 -6.55
C LEU A 252 -12.57 22.44 -7.94
N ARG A 253 -12.77 21.23 -8.45
CA ARG A 253 -12.31 20.81 -9.78
C ARG A 253 -13.32 21.23 -10.85
N TYR A 254 -12.97 21.00 -12.11
CA TYR A 254 -13.94 20.97 -13.19
C TYR A 254 -14.99 19.87 -12.90
N SER A 255 -16.26 20.19 -13.13
CA SER A 255 -17.35 19.23 -12.88
C SER A 255 -17.43 18.19 -14.00
N HIS A 256 -17.10 18.57 -15.24
CA HIS A 256 -17.13 17.73 -16.43
C HIS A 256 -15.83 17.84 -17.23
N ALA A 257 -15.45 16.78 -17.94
CA ALA A 257 -14.27 16.78 -18.81
C ALA A 257 -14.36 17.85 -19.92
N THR A 258 -15.58 18.20 -20.35
CA THR A 258 -15.85 19.30 -21.29
C THR A 258 -15.38 20.65 -20.76
N ASP A 259 -15.57 20.90 -19.46
CA ASP A 259 -15.21 22.16 -18.82
C ASP A 259 -13.68 22.29 -18.71
N ALA A 260 -13.00 21.17 -18.44
CA ALA A 260 -11.54 21.10 -18.43
C ALA A 260 -10.97 21.31 -19.84
N LEU A 261 -11.57 20.69 -20.86
CA LEU A 261 -11.18 20.85 -22.27
C LEU A 261 -11.37 22.29 -22.75
N GLN A 262 -12.47 22.93 -22.35
CA GLN A 262 -12.71 24.35 -22.60
C GLN A 262 -11.66 25.23 -21.90
N GLY A 263 -11.30 24.90 -20.66
CA GLY A 263 -10.23 25.58 -19.91
C GLY A 263 -8.90 25.64 -20.69
N LEU A 264 -8.52 24.55 -21.37
CA LEU A 264 -7.33 24.49 -22.23
C LEU A 264 -7.43 25.36 -23.49
N THR A 265 -8.64 25.70 -23.93
CA THR A 265 -8.89 26.39 -25.21
C THR A 265 -9.13 27.89 -25.03
N THR A 266 -9.89 28.29 -24.00
CA THR A 266 -10.33 29.68 -23.79
C THR A 266 -9.21 30.62 -23.34
N LEU A 267 -8.20 30.11 -22.63
CA LEU A 267 -7.07 30.91 -22.14
C LEU A 267 -5.90 31.03 -23.14
N ALA A 268 -5.98 30.36 -24.29
CA ALA A 268 -5.03 30.53 -25.40
C ALA A 268 -5.35 31.77 -26.28
N GLN A 269 -6.50 32.42 -26.07
CA GLN A 269 -6.99 33.53 -26.90
C GLN A 269 -6.80 34.93 -26.25
N THR A 270 -6.22 35.03 -25.06
CA THR A 270 -6.05 36.31 -24.33
C THR A 270 -4.68 36.97 -24.48
N VAL A 271 -3.86 36.57 -25.46
CA VAL A 271 -2.68 37.36 -25.85
C VAL A 271 -3.12 38.41 -26.88
N PRO A 272 -3.12 39.72 -26.58
CA PRO A 272 -3.39 40.73 -27.59
C PRO A 272 -2.15 40.85 -28.50
N THR A 273 -2.30 40.49 -29.77
CA THR A 273 -1.36 40.87 -30.83
C THR A 273 -1.48 42.38 -31.07
N PRO A 274 -0.39 43.18 -31.08
CA PRO A 274 -0.48 44.58 -31.47
C PRO A 274 -0.61 44.65 -32.99
N SER A 275 -1.81 44.89 -33.50
CA SER A 275 -2.06 45.23 -34.90
C SER A 275 -1.74 46.71 -35.12
N ILE A 276 -0.67 46.97 -35.86
CA ILE A 276 -0.42 48.27 -36.49
C ILE A 276 -1.38 48.38 -37.68
N GLU A 277 -2.34 49.29 -37.62
CA GLU A 277 -2.85 49.93 -38.83
C GLU A 277 -3.46 51.31 -38.52
N SER A 278 -3.03 52.26 -39.33
CA SER A 278 -3.11 53.70 -39.16
C SER A 278 -4.49 54.24 -39.51
N THR A 279 -5.03 55.16 -38.70
CA THR A 279 -5.88 56.23 -39.24
C THR A 279 -5.74 57.50 -38.38
N LEU A 280 -5.49 58.59 -39.10
CA LEU A 280 -5.20 59.95 -38.64
C LEU A 280 -6.34 60.55 -37.81
N LEU A 281 -5.99 61.24 -36.71
CA LEU A 281 -6.56 62.52 -36.28
C LEU A 281 -5.65 63.13 -35.18
N ASN A 282 -5.23 64.38 -35.41
CA ASN A 282 -4.28 65.14 -34.58
C ASN A 282 -5.06 66.09 -33.60
N PRO A 283 -4.42 66.86 -32.69
CA PRO A 283 -4.43 66.69 -31.23
C PRO A 283 -5.19 67.82 -30.47
N PRO A 284 -5.07 67.91 -29.13
CA PRO A 284 -4.22 68.99 -28.61
C PRO A 284 -3.35 68.63 -27.39
N ILE A 285 -2.16 69.27 -27.36
CA ILE A 285 -1.15 69.30 -26.28
C ILE A 285 -1.61 70.31 -25.20
N PRO A 286 -1.37 70.09 -23.88
CA PRO A 286 -0.30 70.84 -23.20
C PRO A 286 0.51 70.07 -22.12
N SER A 287 1.83 70.12 -22.32
CA SER A 287 2.96 70.37 -21.41
C SER A 287 3.37 69.43 -20.25
N PRO A 288 4.70 69.33 -19.97
CA PRO A 288 5.32 68.26 -19.19
C PRO A 288 5.82 68.72 -17.80
N ASN A 289 6.06 67.77 -16.89
CA ASN A 289 6.97 67.89 -15.74
C ASN A 289 7.20 66.51 -15.06
N PRO A 290 8.28 66.30 -14.27
CA PRO A 290 9.50 65.66 -14.76
C PRO A 290 9.79 64.28 -14.12
N VAL A 291 10.65 63.52 -14.82
CA VAL A 291 11.20 62.21 -14.44
C VAL A 291 12.21 62.31 -13.30
N PRO A 292 12.22 61.37 -12.32
CA PRO A 292 13.38 61.08 -11.49
C PRO A 292 14.24 59.95 -12.07
N THR A 293 15.54 60.21 -12.15
CA THR A 293 16.64 59.35 -12.61
C THR A 293 16.90 58.14 -11.68
N PRO A 294 17.48 57.01 -12.16
CA PRO A 294 17.67 55.79 -11.37
C PRO A 294 18.93 55.80 -10.50
N GLN A 295 18.89 55.13 -9.34
CA GLN A 295 20.06 54.84 -8.49
C GLN A 295 20.58 53.39 -8.63
N PRO A 296 21.87 53.14 -8.36
CA PRO A 296 22.58 51.92 -8.74
C PRO A 296 22.48 50.76 -7.73
N ILE A 297 22.69 49.57 -8.27
CA ILE A 297 22.60 48.23 -7.69
C ILE A 297 23.85 47.92 -6.84
N THR A 298 23.67 47.33 -5.66
CA THR A 298 24.77 46.81 -4.79
C THR A 298 24.78 45.28 -4.82
N PRO A 299 25.94 44.60 -4.92
CA PRO A 299 26.02 43.13 -4.97
C PRO A 299 26.05 42.46 -3.59
N THR A 300 25.39 41.30 -3.50
CA THR A 300 25.30 40.41 -2.34
C THR A 300 26.60 39.61 -2.12
N PRO A 301 27.04 39.35 -0.86
CA PRO A 301 28.24 38.58 -0.58
C PRO A 301 28.02 37.05 -0.50
N THR A 302 29.10 36.35 -0.86
CA THR A 302 29.38 34.90 -0.89
C THR A 302 29.22 34.20 0.47
N PRO A 303 28.91 32.88 0.54
CA PRO A 303 28.83 32.15 1.82
C PRO A 303 30.22 31.79 2.39
N VAL A 304 30.35 31.92 3.71
CA VAL A 304 31.53 31.61 4.52
C VAL A 304 31.50 30.15 4.98
N SER A 305 32.67 29.50 4.88
CA SER A 305 32.99 28.15 5.33
C SER A 305 32.83 27.96 6.85
N THR A 306 32.27 26.83 7.28
CA THR A 306 32.24 26.39 8.69
C THR A 306 33.37 25.39 8.97
N PRO A 307 34.13 25.52 10.08
CA PRO A 307 35.26 24.64 10.36
C PRO A 307 34.89 23.33 11.10
N GLN A 308 35.66 22.29 10.77
CA GLN A 308 35.77 20.98 11.44
C GLN A 308 36.02 21.10 12.94
N ILE A 309 35.39 20.21 13.72
CA ILE A 309 35.76 19.91 15.10
C ILE A 309 36.32 18.48 15.17
N THR A 310 37.57 18.38 15.58
CA THR A 310 38.36 17.17 15.84
C THR A 310 38.14 16.69 17.29
N PRO A 311 38.18 15.38 17.60
CA PRO A 311 37.84 14.85 18.93
C PRO A 311 39.05 14.80 19.89
N THR A 312 38.80 14.91 21.19
CA THR A 312 39.77 14.71 22.30
C THR A 312 39.05 14.16 23.55
N PRO A 313 39.73 13.54 24.54
CA PRO A 313 39.81 12.09 24.66
C PRO A 313 39.13 11.48 25.91
N LYS A 314 39.05 10.15 25.88
CA LYS A 314 38.51 9.22 26.88
C LYS A 314 39.13 9.40 28.28
N SER A 315 38.27 9.43 29.30
CA SER A 315 38.65 9.11 30.69
C SER A 315 38.27 7.67 31.03
N THR A 316 39.29 6.89 31.38
CA THR A 316 39.24 5.55 31.95
C THR A 316 38.88 5.60 33.43
N ILE A 317 37.93 4.78 33.88
CA ILE A 317 37.84 4.35 35.28
C ILE A 317 37.76 2.82 35.33
N ASN A 318 38.86 2.25 35.80
CA ASN A 318 38.97 0.89 36.32
C ASN A 318 38.35 0.84 37.72
N PHE A 319 37.56 -0.18 38.04
CA PHE A 319 37.59 -0.77 39.39
C PHE A 319 37.46 -2.29 39.34
N SER A 320 38.34 -2.94 40.10
CA SER A 320 38.54 -4.38 40.19
C SER A 320 37.77 -4.99 41.36
N ARG A 321 37.41 -6.27 41.20
CA ARG A 321 37.34 -7.36 42.21
C ARG A 321 36.63 -7.09 43.56
N ARG A 322 35.61 -7.90 43.90
CA ARG A 322 35.73 -9.15 44.70
C ARG A 322 34.36 -9.79 45.00
N ARG A 323 34.37 -11.13 44.90
CA ARG A 323 33.55 -12.20 45.49
C ARG A 323 32.64 -11.83 46.68
N THR A 324 31.49 -12.51 46.82
CA THR A 324 31.26 -13.57 47.83
C THR A 324 30.00 -14.40 47.51
N LEU A 325 30.13 -15.72 47.70
CA LEU A 325 29.13 -16.80 47.70
C LEU A 325 27.96 -16.53 48.68
N GLN A 326 26.79 -17.11 48.42
CA GLN A 326 26.19 -18.09 49.35
C GLN A 326 25.08 -18.93 48.71
N ILE A 327 25.09 -20.20 49.10
CA ILE A 327 24.28 -21.35 48.69
C ILE A 327 23.22 -21.60 49.77
N LEU A 328 22.00 -21.96 49.37
CA LEU A 328 21.08 -22.92 50.01
C LEU A 328 19.86 -23.01 49.06
N GLY A 329 19.38 -24.13 48.49
CA GLY A 329 19.45 -25.53 48.89
C GLY A 329 18.14 -25.94 49.58
N PHE A 330 17.24 -26.64 48.87
CA PHE A 330 16.18 -27.62 49.27
C PHE A 330 15.14 -27.67 48.12
N ALA A 331 14.99 -28.69 47.27
CA ALA A 331 14.84 -30.16 47.42
C ALA A 331 13.44 -30.61 47.91
N GLY A 332 12.77 -31.41 47.06
CA GLY A 332 11.54 -32.18 47.30
C GLY A 332 10.41 -31.74 46.36
N GLY A 333 9.90 -32.51 45.40
CA GLY A 333 9.83 -33.97 45.24
C GLY A 333 8.37 -34.41 45.44
N GLY A 334 7.70 -34.93 44.40
CA GLY A 334 6.37 -35.52 44.53
C GLY A 334 5.59 -35.69 43.23
N LEU A 335 5.77 -36.84 42.58
CA LEU A 335 4.86 -37.45 41.58
C LEU A 335 3.43 -37.64 42.16
N VAL A 336 2.41 -37.78 41.28
CA VAL A 336 1.45 -38.94 41.23
C VAL A 336 0.29 -38.66 40.23
N THR A 337 0.33 -39.43 39.14
CA THR A 337 -0.72 -40.10 38.31
C THR A 337 -2.14 -39.55 38.07
N ALA A 338 -2.43 -39.40 36.77
CA ALA A 338 -3.60 -39.79 35.96
C ALA A 338 -4.91 -40.30 36.63
N ILE A 339 -6.05 -39.76 36.16
CA ILE A 339 -7.32 -40.49 35.93
C ILE A 339 -8.00 -39.98 34.65
N ILE A 340 -8.40 -40.94 33.80
CA ILE A 340 -9.26 -40.85 32.62
C ILE A 340 -10.73 -40.93 33.06
N ALA A 341 -11.63 -40.12 32.50
CA ALA A 341 -13.03 -40.52 32.31
C ALA A 341 -13.70 -39.73 31.17
N ASN A 342 -14.35 -40.49 30.29
CA ASN A 342 -15.04 -40.12 29.06
C ASN A 342 -16.49 -40.62 29.18
N GLN A 343 -17.52 -39.77 29.05
CA GLN A 343 -18.93 -40.11 28.75
C GLN A 343 -19.60 -38.83 28.18
N LEU A 344 -19.98 -38.71 26.90
CA LEU A 344 -21.03 -39.34 26.08
C LEU A 344 -22.49 -39.03 26.51
N PHE A 345 -23.16 -38.27 25.62
CA PHE A 345 -24.58 -38.21 25.22
C PHE A 345 -25.71 -38.20 26.26
N THR A 346 -26.54 -37.14 26.19
CA THR A 346 -28.00 -37.28 25.98
C THR A 346 -28.59 -36.05 25.27
N LYS A 347 -29.21 -36.25 24.10
CA LYS A 347 -30.26 -35.38 23.52
C LYS A 347 -31.60 -35.67 24.24
N PRO A 348 -32.53 -34.71 24.26
CA PRO A 348 -33.83 -34.95 23.59
C PRO A 348 -34.30 -33.72 22.80
N SER A 349 -34.66 -33.86 21.52
CA SER A 349 -35.99 -34.21 20.99
C SER A 349 -36.90 -33.00 20.82
N ILE A 350 -37.09 -32.66 19.55
CA ILE A 350 -38.05 -31.75 18.96
C ILE A 350 -39.48 -32.24 19.27
N LYS A 351 -40.38 -31.31 19.61
CA LYS A 351 -41.81 -31.44 19.37
C LYS A 351 -42.33 -30.13 18.79
N ASP A 352 -42.82 -30.24 17.56
CA ASP A 352 -43.67 -29.25 16.90
C ASP A 352 -44.95 -29.03 17.71
N ASN A 353 -45.47 -27.80 17.67
CA ASN A 353 -46.90 -27.52 17.61
C ASN A 353 -47.13 -26.10 17.09
N ASN A 354 -47.77 -26.03 15.92
CA ASN A 354 -48.37 -24.84 15.33
C ASN A 354 -49.59 -24.42 16.16
N GLU A 355 -49.67 -23.14 16.54
CA GLU A 355 -50.94 -22.43 16.66
C GLU A 355 -50.73 -20.92 16.52
N THR A 356 -51.57 -20.29 15.71
CA THR A 356 -51.50 -18.89 15.30
C THR A 356 -52.47 -18.00 16.10
N ALA A 357 -51.99 -16.77 16.35
CA ALA A 357 -52.69 -15.50 16.66
C ALA A 357 -53.01 -15.16 18.13
N PRO A 358 -53.13 -13.86 18.52
CA PRO A 358 -52.75 -12.61 17.85
C PRO A 358 -51.81 -11.71 18.69
N LEU A 359 -51.24 -10.71 18.03
CA LEU A 359 -50.38 -9.64 18.56
C LEU A 359 -51.00 -8.88 19.75
N SER A 360 -50.29 -8.85 20.88
CA SER A 360 -50.39 -7.77 21.87
C SER A 360 -49.02 -7.15 22.08
N ARG A 361 -48.86 -5.91 21.59
CA ARG A 361 -47.80 -4.99 22.00
C ARG A 361 -47.92 -4.75 23.50
N ASN A 362 -46.81 -4.85 24.21
CA ASN A 362 -46.46 -3.92 25.28
C ASN A 362 -44.94 -3.81 25.34
N ASP A 363 -44.52 -2.55 25.37
CA ASP A 363 -43.18 -2.03 25.32
C ASP A 363 -42.32 -2.46 26.51
N GLU A 364 -41.04 -2.72 26.23
CA GLU A 364 -39.93 -2.05 26.91
C GLU A 364 -38.75 -2.06 25.93
N ASP A 365 -38.66 -1.01 25.12
CA ASP A 365 -37.44 -0.63 24.42
C ASP A 365 -36.36 -0.34 25.47
N GLN A 366 -35.50 -1.32 25.75
CA GLN A 366 -34.16 -1.02 26.25
C GLN A 366 -33.45 -0.26 25.13
N ILE A 367 -33.41 1.07 25.26
CA ILE A 367 -32.49 1.91 24.51
C ILE A 367 -31.09 1.39 24.83
N ILE A 368 -30.52 0.59 23.93
CA ILE A 368 -29.11 0.22 23.98
C ILE A 368 -28.35 1.51 23.72
N THR A 369 -27.93 2.19 24.78
CA THR A 369 -26.94 3.27 24.66
C THR A 369 -25.71 2.66 24.00
N PRO A 370 -25.21 3.21 22.88
CA PRO A 370 -23.96 2.72 22.30
C PRO A 370 -22.86 2.85 23.36
N ARG A 371 -22.14 1.76 23.64
CA ARG A 371 -21.05 1.71 24.64
C ARG A 371 -20.01 2.82 24.43
N LEU A 372 -19.84 3.26 23.17
CA LEU A 372 -18.99 4.38 22.82
C LEU A 372 -19.84 5.64 22.60
N ASP A 373 -19.84 6.54 23.57
CA ASP A 373 -20.36 7.91 23.43
C ASP A 373 -19.21 8.93 23.43
N LEU A 374 -19.03 9.57 22.28
CA LEU A 374 -17.98 10.56 22.03
C LEU A 374 -18.46 12.00 22.21
N GLY A 375 -19.77 12.23 22.43
CA GLY A 375 -20.35 13.58 22.53
C GLY A 375 -20.33 14.40 21.23
N GLY A 376 -19.92 13.79 20.10
CA GLY A 376 -19.82 14.42 18.78
C GLY A 376 -18.89 13.65 17.84
N ASP A 377 -18.61 14.24 16.69
CA ASP A 377 -17.68 13.68 15.71
C ASP A 377 -16.23 13.76 16.21
N THR A 378 -15.54 12.63 16.24
CA THR A 378 -14.13 12.53 16.61
C THR A 378 -13.33 11.94 15.47
N THR A 379 -12.18 12.53 15.17
CA THR A 379 -11.23 12.00 14.20
C THR A 379 -9.92 11.62 14.91
N LEU A 380 -9.44 10.40 14.65
CA LEU A 380 -8.11 9.95 15.04
C LEU A 380 -7.21 9.89 13.80
N ASN A 381 -6.06 10.53 13.85
CA ASN A 381 -5.07 10.49 12.79
C ASN A 381 -3.84 9.73 13.26
N GLY A 382 -3.50 8.66 12.54
CA GLY A 382 -2.30 7.89 12.79
C GLY A 382 -1.34 7.86 11.62
N ALA A 383 -0.06 7.65 11.90
CA ALA A 383 0.94 7.49 10.86
C ALA A 383 2.08 6.55 11.28
N GLY A 384 2.61 5.79 10.34
CA GLY A 384 3.83 5.01 10.58
C GLY A 384 4.02 3.81 9.69
N ALA A 385 4.33 2.67 10.32
CA ALA A 385 4.76 1.45 9.69
C ALA A 385 3.88 0.98 8.52
N SER A 386 4.52 0.59 7.41
CA SER A 386 3.83 -0.08 6.30
C SER A 386 3.52 -1.54 6.61
N PHE A 387 4.25 -2.16 7.53
CA PHE A 387 4.09 -3.57 7.87
C PHE A 387 2.65 -3.90 8.32
N PRO A 388 2.02 -3.25 9.32
CA PRO A 388 0.65 -3.57 9.72
C PRO A 388 -0.43 -2.91 8.84
N ARG A 389 -0.06 -2.18 7.79
CA ARG A 389 -0.99 -1.30 7.07
C ARG A 389 -2.24 -2.04 6.59
N LEU A 390 -2.09 -3.23 6.00
CA LEU A 390 -3.22 -4.00 5.48
C LEU A 390 -4.21 -4.37 6.59
N LEU A 391 -3.71 -4.73 7.76
CA LEU A 391 -4.53 -5.07 8.93
C LEU A 391 -5.19 -3.84 9.54
N TYR A 392 -4.44 -2.74 9.69
CA TYR A 392 -4.96 -1.49 10.25
C TYR A 392 -6.05 -0.87 9.36
N GLU A 393 -5.85 -0.85 8.04
CA GLU A 393 -6.87 -0.38 7.11
C GLU A 393 -8.14 -1.24 7.16
N ARG A 394 -8.01 -2.56 7.35
CA ARG A 394 -9.15 -3.46 7.58
C ARG A 394 -9.89 -3.09 8.87
N TRP A 395 -9.17 -2.96 9.99
CA TRP A 395 -9.76 -2.61 11.28
C TRP A 395 -10.45 -1.26 11.25
N PHE A 396 -9.79 -0.23 10.74
CA PHE A 396 -10.31 1.13 10.77
C PHE A 396 -11.52 1.28 9.85
N LYS A 397 -11.59 0.54 8.73
CA LYS A 397 -12.81 0.45 7.92
C LYS A 397 -13.97 -0.12 8.71
N ASP A 398 -13.75 -1.23 9.42
CA ASP A 398 -14.80 -1.90 10.19
C ASP A 398 -15.25 -1.06 11.40
N ILE A 399 -14.32 -0.42 12.11
CA ILE A 399 -14.61 0.49 13.23
C ILE A 399 -15.37 1.73 12.75
N ASN A 400 -14.92 2.39 11.68
CA ASN A 400 -15.60 3.57 11.13
C ASN A 400 -17.02 3.23 10.66
N PHE A 401 -17.26 2.00 10.19
CA PHE A 401 -18.60 1.51 9.86
C PHE A 401 -19.45 1.27 11.12
N LYS A 402 -18.85 0.68 12.16
CA LYS A 402 -19.51 0.38 13.44
C LYS A 402 -19.88 1.65 14.22
N TYR A 403 -19.06 2.70 14.14
CA TYR A 403 -19.24 3.96 14.87
C TYR A 403 -19.20 5.15 13.91
N PRO A 404 -20.36 5.61 13.39
CA PRO A 404 -20.42 6.68 12.39
C PRO A 404 -19.79 8.02 12.81
N ASN A 405 -19.77 8.31 14.11
CA ASN A 405 -19.18 9.54 14.68
C ASN A 405 -17.67 9.42 14.95
N LEU A 406 -17.07 8.25 14.67
CA LEU A 406 -15.63 8.02 14.80
C LEU A 406 -15.02 7.84 13.41
N ARG A 407 -14.00 8.64 13.12
CA ARG A 407 -13.20 8.51 11.90
C ARG A 407 -11.75 8.26 12.23
N ILE A 408 -11.24 7.09 11.89
CA ILE A 408 -9.84 6.75 12.04
C ILE A 408 -9.15 6.80 10.67
N ASN A 409 -8.11 7.62 10.56
CA ASN A 409 -7.27 7.76 9.38
C ASN A 409 -5.87 7.22 9.69
N TYR A 410 -5.27 6.49 8.74
CA TYR A 410 -3.92 5.97 8.89
C TYR A 410 -3.06 6.24 7.66
N GLN A 411 -1.87 6.80 7.89
CA GLN A 411 -0.90 7.09 6.83
C GLN A 411 0.31 6.16 6.95
N SER A 412 0.47 5.27 5.97
CA SER A 412 1.65 4.42 5.88
C SER A 412 2.83 5.18 5.28
N ILE A 413 3.65 5.75 6.14
CA ILE A 413 4.80 6.60 5.79
C ILE A 413 6.15 5.98 6.21
N GLY A 414 6.13 4.78 6.78
CA GLY A 414 7.30 4.11 7.33
C GLY A 414 7.48 4.39 8.83
N SER A 415 8.00 3.39 9.54
CA SER A 415 8.12 3.35 11.00
C SER A 415 8.99 4.48 11.55
N GLY A 416 10.03 4.88 10.80
CA GLY A 416 10.87 6.02 11.18
C GLY A 416 10.13 7.36 11.12
N ALA A 417 9.30 7.57 10.11
CA ALA A 417 8.52 8.80 9.99
C ALA A 417 7.34 8.82 10.98
N GLY A 418 6.69 7.67 11.22
CA GLY A 418 5.66 7.53 12.24
C GLY A 418 6.14 7.88 13.65
N VAL A 419 7.29 7.35 14.06
CA VAL A 419 7.90 7.71 15.36
C VAL A 419 8.19 9.21 15.45
N ARG A 420 8.70 9.84 14.38
CA ARG A 420 8.96 11.29 14.38
C ARG A 420 7.68 12.11 14.51
N GLN A 421 6.63 11.77 13.76
CA GLN A 421 5.34 12.47 13.85
C GLN A 421 4.68 12.28 15.22
N PHE A 422 4.79 11.08 15.80
CA PHE A 422 4.32 10.79 17.15
C PHE A 422 5.10 11.59 18.21
N ILE A 423 6.43 11.68 18.12
CA ILE A 423 7.22 12.55 19.01
C ILE A 423 6.82 14.02 18.87
N ALA A 424 6.54 14.45 17.64
CA ALA A 424 6.17 15.83 17.34
C ALA A 424 4.72 16.20 17.75
N GLY A 425 3.89 15.24 18.19
CA GLY A 425 2.50 15.52 18.54
C GLY A 425 1.58 15.81 17.34
N THR A 426 2.01 15.53 16.11
CA THR A 426 1.24 15.86 14.89
C THR A 426 0.19 14.80 14.53
N VAL A 427 0.18 13.68 15.26
CA VAL A 427 -0.74 12.55 15.10
C VAL A 427 -1.22 12.09 16.48
N ASP A 428 -2.41 11.51 16.51
CA ASP A 428 -3.03 10.96 17.72
C ASP A 428 -2.40 9.62 18.12
N PHE A 429 -1.86 8.87 17.16
CA PHE A 429 -1.09 7.65 17.40
C PHE A 429 -0.02 7.43 16.32
N GLY A 430 1.03 6.72 16.69
CA GLY A 430 2.07 6.28 15.76
C GLY A 430 2.01 4.77 15.52
N ALA A 431 2.81 4.27 14.58
CA ALA A 431 3.03 2.84 14.40
C ALA A 431 4.48 2.53 14.04
N SER A 432 5.06 1.49 14.63
CA SER A 432 6.43 1.06 14.37
C SER A 432 6.65 -0.44 14.56
N ASP A 433 7.41 -1.05 13.66
CA ASP A 433 7.75 -2.50 13.69
C ASP A 433 8.94 -2.81 14.60
N VAL A 434 9.47 -1.77 15.24
CA VAL A 434 10.49 -1.88 16.26
C VAL A 434 10.05 -0.97 17.39
N ALA A 435 10.06 -1.50 18.60
CA ALA A 435 9.78 -0.74 19.81
C ALA A 435 10.64 0.54 19.88
N MET A 436 10.05 1.64 20.37
CA MET A 436 10.79 2.89 20.56
C MET A 436 11.93 2.70 21.57
N LYS A 437 13.05 3.35 21.30
CA LYS A 437 14.19 3.41 22.22
C LYS A 437 13.89 4.36 23.38
N ASP A 438 14.62 4.21 24.48
CA ASP A 438 14.45 5.07 25.66
C ASP A 438 14.66 6.55 25.33
N GLU A 439 15.61 6.87 24.45
CA GLU A 439 15.88 8.25 24.03
C GLU A 439 14.78 8.82 23.12
N GLU A 440 14.01 7.98 22.43
CA GLU A 440 12.83 8.39 21.66
C GLU A 440 11.63 8.62 22.61
N ILE A 441 11.44 7.72 23.59
CA ILE A 441 10.35 7.81 24.58
C ILE A 441 10.50 9.06 25.46
N ALA A 442 11.73 9.36 25.89
CA ALA A 442 12.02 10.52 26.74
C ALA A 442 11.69 11.88 26.09
N LYS A 443 11.45 11.91 24.78
CA LYS A 443 11.06 13.13 24.03
C LYS A 443 9.55 13.35 23.97
N VAL A 444 8.75 12.45 24.55
CA VAL A 444 7.28 12.52 24.49
C VAL A 444 6.73 12.87 25.86
N ASP A 445 6.45 14.17 26.06
CA ASP A 445 6.01 14.71 27.35
C ASP A 445 4.66 14.15 27.82
N ARG A 446 3.80 13.73 26.88
CA ARG A 446 2.49 13.11 27.16
C ARG A 446 2.59 11.67 27.66
N GLY A 447 3.80 11.12 27.74
CA GLY A 447 4.08 9.72 28.04
C GLY A 447 3.76 8.80 26.87
N VAL A 448 4.40 7.63 26.81
CA VAL A 448 4.26 6.66 25.73
C VAL A 448 3.77 5.32 26.26
N LEU A 449 2.82 4.73 25.56
CA LEU A 449 2.45 3.32 25.62
C LEU A 449 2.85 2.67 24.30
N LEU A 450 3.61 1.58 24.39
CA LEU A 450 4.01 0.76 23.26
C LEU A 450 3.18 -0.51 23.30
N LEU A 451 2.21 -0.59 22.41
CA LEU A 451 1.19 -1.61 22.46
C LEU A 451 1.37 -2.54 21.25
N PRO A 452 1.94 -3.74 21.39
CA PRO A 452 1.98 -4.71 20.29
C PRO A 452 0.53 -5.03 19.90
N MET A 453 0.21 -4.89 18.61
CA MET A 453 -1.15 -5.11 18.08
C MET A 453 -1.27 -6.40 17.26
N THR A 454 -0.17 -6.85 16.68
CA THR A 454 -0.06 -8.10 15.94
C THR A 454 1.43 -8.45 15.78
N GLY A 455 1.73 -9.57 15.13
CA GLY A 455 3.06 -9.90 14.67
C GLY A 455 3.04 -10.48 13.26
N GLY A 456 4.23 -10.78 12.75
CA GLY A 456 4.38 -11.41 11.46
C GLY A 456 5.84 -11.71 11.15
N SER A 457 6.09 -12.17 9.93
CA SER A 457 7.42 -12.53 9.46
C SER A 457 7.95 -11.55 8.43
N VAL A 458 9.27 -11.34 8.45
CA VAL A 458 9.98 -10.72 7.32
C VAL A 458 10.55 -11.85 6.46
N VAL A 459 10.08 -11.93 5.23
CA VAL A 459 10.37 -13.04 4.31
C VAL A 459 11.26 -12.57 3.19
N LEU A 460 12.05 -13.50 2.63
CA LEU A 460 12.86 -13.25 1.45
C LEU A 460 12.08 -13.70 0.21
N ALA A 461 11.43 -12.73 -0.43
CA ALA A 461 10.76 -12.95 -1.70
C ALA A 461 11.78 -12.92 -2.84
N TYR A 462 11.62 -13.80 -3.81
CA TYR A 462 12.52 -13.92 -4.94
C TYR A 462 11.78 -14.15 -6.25
N ASN A 463 12.44 -13.88 -7.38
CA ASN A 463 11.90 -14.08 -8.71
C ASN A 463 12.83 -14.95 -9.55
N LEU A 464 12.57 -16.24 -9.53
CA LEU A 464 13.25 -17.23 -10.37
C LEU A 464 12.20 -18.02 -11.14
N PRO A 465 11.95 -17.69 -12.42
CA PRO A 465 10.94 -18.38 -13.22
C PRO A 465 11.15 -19.90 -13.21
N GLY A 466 10.13 -20.64 -12.78
CA GLY A 466 10.17 -22.11 -12.71
C GLY A 466 10.72 -22.69 -11.41
N ILE A 467 11.21 -21.87 -10.47
CA ILE A 467 11.73 -22.32 -9.17
C ILE A 467 10.78 -21.84 -8.07
N ASN A 468 9.92 -22.75 -7.60
CA ASN A 468 8.92 -22.43 -6.57
C ASN A 468 9.38 -22.76 -5.15
N GLU A 469 10.44 -23.55 -5.01
CA GLU A 469 11.04 -23.94 -3.73
C GLU A 469 12.53 -23.61 -3.75
N LEU A 470 12.95 -22.83 -2.76
CA LEU A 470 14.33 -22.44 -2.58
C LEU A 470 14.64 -22.41 -1.08
N LYS A 471 15.67 -23.15 -0.69
CA LYS A 471 16.21 -23.18 0.69
C LYS A 471 17.44 -22.29 0.76
N LEU A 472 17.46 -21.37 1.70
CA LEU A 472 18.60 -20.47 1.92
C LEU A 472 19.18 -20.70 3.33
N PRO A 473 20.41 -21.22 3.43
CA PRO A 473 21.16 -21.27 4.68
C PRO A 473 21.38 -19.87 5.27
N ARG A 474 21.62 -19.81 6.58
CA ARG A 474 21.84 -18.56 7.34
C ARG A 474 22.96 -17.70 6.76
N GLN A 475 24.08 -18.35 6.50
CA GLN A 475 25.25 -17.73 5.91
C GLN A 475 24.94 -17.23 4.50
N VAL A 476 24.33 -18.07 3.66
CA VAL A 476 24.01 -17.77 2.26
C VAL A 476 23.14 -16.53 2.10
N TYR A 477 22.00 -16.43 2.82
CA TYR A 477 21.18 -15.21 2.68
C TYR A 477 21.86 -13.98 3.28
N THR A 478 22.78 -14.12 4.23
CA THR A 478 23.58 -12.99 4.70
C THR A 478 24.55 -12.54 3.60
N ASP A 479 25.22 -13.48 2.95
CA ASP A 479 26.25 -13.23 1.93
C ASP A 479 25.69 -12.69 0.62
N ILE A 480 24.45 -13.05 0.28
CA ILE A 480 23.69 -12.42 -0.81
C ILE A 480 23.54 -10.91 -0.54
N PHE A 481 23.12 -10.53 0.67
CA PHE A 481 22.89 -9.12 1.01
C PHE A 481 24.20 -8.35 1.30
N LEU A 482 25.30 -9.05 1.61
CA LEU A 482 26.66 -8.49 1.61
C LEU A 482 27.21 -8.30 0.18
N GLY A 483 26.60 -8.93 -0.83
CA GLY A 483 27.06 -8.91 -2.21
C GLY A 483 28.23 -9.85 -2.50
N GLN A 484 28.49 -10.82 -1.61
CA GLN A 484 29.52 -11.84 -1.79
C GLN A 484 29.02 -12.97 -2.70
N ILE A 485 27.75 -13.39 -2.53
CA ILE A 485 27.08 -14.31 -3.45
C ILE A 485 26.29 -13.49 -4.47
N THR A 486 26.68 -13.58 -5.74
CA THR A 486 26.17 -12.72 -6.81
C THR A 486 25.41 -13.45 -7.91
N LYS A 487 25.36 -14.80 -7.85
CA LYS A 487 24.68 -15.64 -8.84
C LYS A 487 23.85 -16.74 -8.18
N TRP A 488 22.76 -17.13 -8.83
CA TRP A 488 21.83 -18.12 -8.28
C TRP A 488 22.32 -19.55 -8.31
N ASN A 489 23.24 -19.90 -9.21
CA ASN A 489 23.90 -21.20 -9.28
C ASN A 489 25.14 -21.31 -8.40
N ASP A 490 25.33 -20.38 -7.45
CA ASP A 490 26.45 -20.43 -6.52
C ASP A 490 26.52 -21.79 -5.79
N PRO A 491 27.72 -22.39 -5.61
CA PRO A 491 27.87 -23.70 -4.99
C PRO A 491 27.20 -23.83 -3.62
N GLU A 492 27.14 -22.77 -2.82
CA GLU A 492 26.52 -22.82 -1.50
C GLU A 492 24.98 -22.85 -1.58
N ILE A 493 24.40 -22.13 -2.55
CA ILE A 493 22.95 -22.21 -2.86
C ILE A 493 22.64 -23.60 -3.42
N ALA A 494 23.46 -24.12 -4.34
CA ALA A 494 23.27 -25.42 -4.96
C ALA A 494 23.37 -26.58 -3.94
N ALA A 495 24.29 -26.49 -2.98
CA ALA A 495 24.44 -27.50 -1.93
C ALA A 495 23.17 -27.65 -1.07
N ALA A 496 22.46 -26.55 -0.79
CA ALA A 496 21.20 -26.57 -0.06
C ALA A 496 20.00 -27.01 -0.91
N ASN A 497 20.13 -27.03 -2.24
CA ASN A 497 19.05 -27.30 -3.20
C ASN A 497 19.45 -28.34 -4.27
N PRO A 498 19.88 -29.56 -3.90
CA PRO A 498 20.47 -30.53 -4.83
C PRO A 498 19.50 -31.04 -5.92
N SER A 499 18.19 -30.94 -5.69
CA SER A 499 17.14 -31.32 -6.63
C SER A 499 16.69 -30.20 -7.56
N THR A 500 17.21 -28.98 -7.38
CA THR A 500 16.78 -27.79 -8.12
C THR A 500 17.84 -27.41 -9.15
N ASN A 501 17.44 -27.29 -10.42
CA ASN A 501 18.33 -26.80 -11.47
C ASN A 501 18.42 -25.26 -11.40
N LEU A 502 19.40 -24.76 -10.66
CA LEU A 502 19.60 -23.32 -10.44
C LEU A 502 20.21 -22.65 -11.69
N PRO A 503 19.66 -21.50 -12.14
CA PRO A 503 20.15 -20.83 -13.34
C PRO A 503 21.47 -20.09 -13.09
N ASP A 504 22.31 -20.00 -14.12
CA ASP A 504 23.46 -19.08 -14.16
C ASP A 504 22.98 -17.63 -14.38
N GLN A 505 22.24 -17.11 -13.40
CA GLN A 505 21.62 -15.80 -13.42
C GLN A 505 22.15 -14.95 -12.27
N ASN A 506 22.42 -13.68 -12.53
CA ASN A 506 22.84 -12.73 -11.51
C ASN A 506 21.71 -12.48 -10.49
N ILE A 507 22.10 -12.33 -9.23
CA ILE A 507 21.20 -11.94 -8.14
C ILE A 507 21.06 -10.42 -8.15
N THR A 508 19.82 -9.94 -8.22
CA THR A 508 19.51 -8.51 -8.01
C THR A 508 18.92 -8.32 -6.62
N VAL A 509 19.71 -7.80 -5.68
CA VAL A 509 19.21 -7.50 -4.33
C VAL A 509 18.31 -6.26 -4.38
N VAL A 510 17.15 -6.33 -3.74
CA VAL A 510 16.20 -5.22 -3.61
C VAL A 510 16.07 -4.85 -2.13
N THR A 511 16.33 -3.59 -1.81
CA THR A 511 16.36 -3.08 -0.42
C THR A 511 15.46 -1.85 -0.26
N ARG A 512 15.14 -1.49 0.98
CA ARG A 512 14.30 -0.33 1.27
C ARG A 512 15.09 0.97 1.12
N SER A 513 14.53 1.93 0.40
CA SER A 513 15.09 3.28 0.25
C SER A 513 14.61 4.26 1.33
N ASP A 514 13.60 3.90 2.11
CA ASP A 514 12.98 4.73 3.16
C ASP A 514 13.28 4.22 4.58
N GLY A 515 13.07 5.08 5.59
CA GLY A 515 13.23 4.72 7.00
C GLY A 515 12.22 3.66 7.45
N SER A 516 12.67 2.42 7.58
CA SER A 516 11.83 1.22 7.57
C SER A 516 12.00 0.37 8.83
N GLY A 517 10.90 0.02 9.49
CA GLY A 517 10.92 -0.94 10.60
C GLY A 517 11.27 -2.36 10.14
N THR A 518 10.73 -2.79 8.99
CA THR A 518 11.09 -4.07 8.34
C THR A 518 12.60 -4.18 8.10
N THR A 519 13.25 -3.09 7.70
CA THR A 519 14.71 -3.02 7.52
C THR A 519 15.43 -3.16 8.85
N ALA A 520 14.95 -2.48 9.89
CA ALA A 520 15.55 -2.61 11.22
C ALA A 520 15.42 -4.04 11.77
N VAL A 521 14.29 -4.71 11.56
CA VAL A 521 14.09 -6.12 11.96
C VAL A 521 15.05 -7.02 11.19
N PHE A 522 15.08 -6.90 9.86
CA PHE A 522 15.93 -7.73 9.00
C PHE A 522 17.41 -7.54 9.30
N THR A 523 17.89 -6.29 9.38
CA THR A 523 19.31 -6.01 9.64
C THR A 523 19.75 -6.36 11.06
N LYS A 524 18.85 -6.25 12.05
CA LYS A 524 19.12 -6.75 13.41
C LYS A 524 19.28 -8.26 13.45
N HIS A 525 18.46 -8.99 12.69
CA HIS A 525 18.62 -10.42 12.51
C HIS A 525 19.98 -10.74 11.87
N LEU A 526 20.31 -10.09 10.74
CA LEU A 526 21.61 -10.30 10.09
C LEU A 526 22.80 -10.00 11.02
N SER A 527 22.76 -8.90 11.78
CA SER A 527 23.76 -8.57 12.81
C SER A 527 23.85 -9.60 13.94
N ALA A 528 22.76 -10.32 14.24
CA ALA A 528 22.74 -11.34 15.29
C ALA A 528 23.34 -12.67 14.82
N ILE A 529 23.29 -12.96 13.52
CA ILE A 529 23.72 -14.24 12.96
C ILE A 529 25.07 -14.17 12.23
N SER A 530 25.56 -12.97 11.90
CA SER A 530 26.81 -12.75 11.18
C SER A 530 27.62 -11.62 11.83
N ASP A 531 28.82 -11.97 12.31
CA ASP A 531 29.79 -11.01 12.82
C ASP A 531 30.28 -10.06 11.71
N GLU A 532 30.35 -10.52 10.45
CA GLU A 532 30.72 -9.66 9.33
C GLU A 532 29.65 -8.60 9.07
N TRP A 533 28.36 -8.99 9.06
CA TRP A 533 27.27 -8.03 8.93
C TRP A 533 27.29 -7.01 10.07
N LYS A 534 27.45 -7.51 11.31
CA LYS A 534 27.49 -6.69 12.53
C LYS A 534 28.63 -5.66 12.52
N ASN A 535 29.81 -6.06 12.04
CA ASN A 535 30.99 -5.20 12.00
C ASN A 535 31.08 -4.36 10.71
N GLY A 536 30.29 -4.68 9.68
CA GLY A 536 30.20 -3.97 8.41
C GLY A 536 28.98 -3.04 8.35
N PRO A 537 27.89 -3.41 7.63
CA PRO A 537 26.72 -2.54 7.45
C PRO A 537 25.96 -2.20 8.73
N GLY A 538 26.00 -3.10 9.74
CA GLY A 538 25.29 -2.95 11.00
C GLY A 538 23.76 -3.02 10.86
N ASP A 539 23.05 -2.57 11.91
CA ASP A 539 21.59 -2.56 11.95
C ASP A 539 20.98 -1.16 12.12
N GLY A 540 19.77 -0.99 11.60
CA GLY A 540 19.05 0.27 11.73
C GLY A 540 17.81 0.35 10.84
N LYS A 541 17.01 1.41 11.04
CA LYS A 541 15.87 1.73 10.14
C LYS A 541 16.34 2.20 8.76
N THR A 542 17.61 2.59 8.66
CA THR A 542 18.33 2.97 7.43
C THR A 542 19.80 2.60 7.65
N ILE A 543 20.42 1.94 6.68
CA ILE A 543 21.84 1.56 6.69
C ILE A 543 22.46 1.85 5.32
N SER A 544 23.79 1.83 5.26
CA SER A 544 24.51 1.85 3.97
C SER A 544 24.57 0.43 3.41
N TRP A 545 23.69 0.10 2.47
CA TRP A 545 23.64 -1.23 1.86
C TRP A 545 24.90 -1.49 1.02
N PRO A 546 25.56 -2.67 1.17
CA PRO A 546 26.69 -3.06 0.33
C PRO A 546 26.33 -3.21 -1.14
N THR A 547 25.11 -3.68 -1.41
CA THR A 547 24.59 -3.94 -2.75
C THR A 547 23.07 -3.77 -2.79
N GLY A 548 22.55 -3.73 -4.00
CA GLY A 548 21.12 -3.75 -4.29
C GLY A 548 20.53 -2.41 -4.71
N ILE A 549 19.30 -2.48 -5.19
CA ILE A 549 18.51 -1.34 -5.64
C ILE A 549 17.47 -0.96 -4.59
N GLY A 550 17.35 0.34 -4.32
CA GLY A 550 16.41 0.87 -3.34
C GLY A 550 14.99 1.00 -3.90
N ALA A 551 14.00 0.46 -3.20
CA ALA A 551 12.58 0.72 -3.45
C ALA A 551 11.86 1.20 -2.19
N LYS A 552 10.81 2.01 -2.36
CA LYS A 552 10.06 2.58 -1.24
C LYS A 552 9.02 1.59 -0.72
N ARG A 553 8.99 1.38 0.59
CA ARG A 553 7.95 0.62 1.32
C ARG A 553 7.88 -0.86 0.91
N ASN A 554 7.03 -1.65 1.57
CA ASN A 554 6.85 -3.05 1.20
C ASN A 554 6.27 -3.20 -0.22
N GLU A 555 5.41 -2.27 -0.62
CA GLU A 555 4.82 -2.21 -1.97
C GLU A 555 5.90 -2.11 -3.05
N GLY A 556 6.87 -1.21 -2.87
CA GLY A 556 7.93 -1.00 -3.85
C GLY A 556 8.88 -2.20 -3.96
N ILE A 557 9.26 -2.81 -2.82
CA ILE A 557 10.07 -4.03 -2.84
C ILE A 557 9.32 -5.15 -3.57
N THR A 558 8.04 -5.35 -3.22
CA THR A 558 7.19 -6.38 -3.83
C THR A 558 7.12 -6.22 -5.35
N ALA A 559 6.80 -5.01 -5.81
CA ALA A 559 6.72 -4.71 -7.24
C ALA A 559 8.06 -4.91 -7.95
N GLN A 560 9.16 -4.48 -7.34
CA GLN A 560 10.49 -4.61 -7.93
C GLN A 560 10.93 -6.07 -8.04
N VAL A 561 10.71 -6.88 -7.00
CA VAL A 561 10.99 -8.33 -7.04
C VAL A 561 10.15 -8.99 -8.12
N GLN A 562 8.85 -8.70 -8.20
CA GLN A 562 7.95 -9.27 -9.21
C GLN A 562 8.39 -8.96 -10.65
N GLN A 563 8.89 -7.76 -10.91
CA GLN A 563 9.23 -7.26 -12.24
C GLN A 563 10.66 -7.61 -12.68
N THR A 564 11.52 -8.03 -11.75
CA THR A 564 12.96 -8.21 -12.00
C THR A 564 13.34 -9.68 -11.89
N PRO A 565 13.47 -10.41 -13.01
CA PRO A 565 14.01 -11.76 -12.99
C PRO A 565 15.37 -11.80 -12.29
N GLY A 566 15.55 -12.77 -11.40
CA GLY A 566 16.76 -12.94 -10.60
C GLY A 566 16.80 -12.06 -9.35
N ALA A 567 15.74 -11.30 -9.05
CA ALA A 567 15.71 -10.47 -7.86
C ALA A 567 15.42 -11.26 -6.58
N ILE A 568 15.93 -10.74 -5.47
CA ILE A 568 15.59 -11.13 -4.11
C ILE A 568 15.42 -9.87 -3.25
N GLY A 569 14.39 -9.83 -2.41
CA GLY A 569 14.12 -8.71 -1.52
C GLY A 569 13.40 -9.16 -0.25
N TYR A 570 13.50 -8.35 0.81
CA TYR A 570 12.81 -8.63 2.07
C TYR A 570 11.50 -7.84 2.16
N VAL A 571 10.42 -8.55 2.47
CA VAL A 571 9.07 -7.98 2.64
C VAL A 571 8.38 -8.58 3.85
N GLU A 572 7.33 -7.93 4.32
CA GLU A 572 6.41 -8.56 5.26
C GLU A 572 5.66 -9.73 4.57
N TYR A 573 5.42 -10.82 5.29
CA TYR A 573 4.83 -12.06 4.76
C TYR A 573 3.48 -11.85 4.06
N GLY A 574 2.55 -11.09 4.65
CA GLY A 574 1.28 -10.72 4.06
C GLY A 574 1.43 -10.05 2.70
N TYR A 575 2.42 -9.17 2.51
CA TYR A 575 2.71 -8.59 1.20
C TYR A 575 3.14 -9.64 0.17
N GLY A 576 4.03 -10.56 0.55
CA GLY A 576 4.47 -11.66 -0.32
C GLY A 576 3.32 -12.61 -0.68
N LYS A 577 2.58 -13.09 0.33
CA LYS A 577 1.43 -13.98 0.22
C LYS A 577 0.34 -13.39 -0.68
N ASN A 578 -0.06 -12.15 -0.43
CA ASN A 578 -1.19 -11.52 -1.13
C ASN A 578 -0.85 -11.14 -2.58
N GLN A 579 0.43 -11.00 -2.92
CA GLN A 579 0.89 -10.70 -4.28
C GLN A 579 1.35 -11.94 -5.05
N GLY A 580 1.28 -13.12 -4.43
CA GLY A 580 1.69 -14.38 -5.06
C GLY A 580 3.20 -14.45 -5.32
N LEU A 581 4.01 -13.76 -4.51
CA LEU A 581 5.45 -13.85 -4.61
C LEU A 581 5.96 -15.20 -4.10
N THR A 582 6.94 -15.77 -4.81
CA THR A 582 7.68 -16.92 -4.31
C THR A 582 8.60 -16.47 -3.17
N MET A 583 8.63 -17.23 -2.08
CA MET A 583 9.36 -16.89 -0.86
C MET A 583 10.28 -18.03 -0.46
N ALA A 584 11.51 -17.69 -0.07
CA ALA A 584 12.50 -18.70 0.32
C ALA A 584 12.15 -19.33 1.68
N THR A 585 12.45 -20.62 1.80
CA THR A 585 12.52 -21.32 3.08
C THR A 585 13.87 -21.01 3.72
N LEU A 586 13.87 -20.52 4.95
CA LEU A 586 15.10 -20.05 5.61
C LEU A 586 15.55 -21.05 6.67
N GLU A 587 16.86 -21.25 6.78
CA GLU A 587 17.44 -21.97 7.90
C GLU A 587 17.31 -21.15 9.19
N ASN A 588 16.75 -21.76 10.24
CA ASN A 588 16.59 -21.14 11.55
C ASN A 588 17.75 -21.47 12.49
N LYS A 589 17.68 -20.98 13.72
CA LYS A 589 18.74 -21.14 14.73
C LYS A 589 19.03 -22.60 15.10
N ALA A 590 18.04 -23.48 14.98
CA ALA A 590 18.18 -24.91 15.20
C ALA A 590 18.76 -25.68 14.00
N GLY A 591 19.16 -24.97 12.93
CA GLY A 591 19.66 -25.58 11.69
C GLY A 591 18.55 -26.28 10.87
N LYS A 592 17.28 -25.88 11.08
CA LYS A 592 16.13 -26.41 10.34
C LYS A 592 15.69 -25.42 9.27
N PHE A 593 15.35 -25.91 8.08
CA PHE A 593 14.76 -25.11 7.03
C PHE A 593 13.25 -24.96 7.28
N VAL A 594 12.82 -23.74 7.60
CA VAL A 594 11.44 -23.42 7.96
C VAL A 594 10.83 -22.51 6.91
N ALA A 595 9.70 -22.93 6.34
CA ALA A 595 8.97 -22.14 5.36
C ALA A 595 8.20 -21.00 6.07
N PRO A 596 8.03 -19.85 5.41
CA PRO A 596 7.23 -18.77 5.98
C PRO A 596 5.75 -19.14 5.99
N SER A 597 5.12 -19.09 7.15
CA SER A 597 3.70 -19.35 7.35
C SER A 597 3.19 -18.66 8.62
N ASP A 598 1.88 -18.52 8.72
CA ASP A 598 1.23 -18.00 9.95
C ASP A 598 1.57 -18.91 11.16
N GLU A 599 1.68 -20.22 10.95
CA GLU A 599 2.02 -21.20 11.99
C GLU A 599 3.48 -21.07 12.47
N SER A 600 4.46 -21.04 11.56
CA SER A 600 5.88 -20.92 11.90
C SER A 600 6.22 -19.56 12.55
N ALA A 601 5.50 -18.51 12.16
CA ALA A 601 5.57 -17.21 12.82
C ALA A 601 4.94 -17.22 14.22
N SER A 602 3.79 -17.88 14.37
CA SER A 602 3.11 -18.04 15.67
C SER A 602 3.94 -18.82 16.67
N LYS A 603 4.62 -19.89 16.23
CA LYS A 603 5.54 -20.67 17.08
C LYS A 603 6.70 -19.82 17.59
N ALA A 604 7.28 -18.99 16.72
CA ALA A 604 8.36 -18.09 17.09
C ALA A 604 7.91 -16.98 18.07
N LEU A 605 6.76 -16.35 17.80
CA LEU A 605 6.23 -15.24 18.61
C LEU A 605 5.64 -15.72 19.94
N GLY A 606 4.98 -16.88 19.97
CA GLY A 606 4.38 -17.45 21.18
C GLY A 606 5.40 -17.89 22.24
N ALA A 607 6.65 -18.13 21.83
CA ALA A 607 7.76 -18.42 22.74
C ALA A 607 8.36 -17.16 23.42
N ILE A 608 7.95 -15.96 23.00
CA ILE A 608 8.50 -14.70 23.52
C ILE A 608 7.73 -14.26 24.76
N ASP A 609 8.43 -14.19 25.90
CA ASP A 609 7.89 -13.55 27.09
C ASP A 609 8.02 -12.02 26.98
N LEU A 610 6.89 -11.33 26.92
CA LEU A 610 6.86 -9.87 26.85
C LEU A 610 7.02 -9.27 28.26
N PRO A 611 8.01 -8.37 28.47
CA PRO A 611 8.18 -7.66 29.73
C PRO A 611 7.00 -6.70 30.00
N GLU A 612 6.90 -6.16 31.21
CA GLU A 612 5.82 -5.23 31.60
C GLU A 612 5.71 -3.99 30.70
N ASN A 613 6.84 -3.52 30.15
CA ASN A 613 6.85 -2.39 29.21
C ASN A 613 6.48 -2.78 27.77
N LEU A 614 6.14 -4.04 27.53
CA LEU A 614 5.68 -4.62 26.26
C LEU A 614 6.65 -4.47 25.09
N ARG A 615 7.93 -4.17 25.36
CA ARG A 615 8.98 -4.07 24.34
C ARG A 615 9.72 -5.40 24.22
N ALA A 616 9.79 -5.92 22.99
CA ALA A 616 10.62 -7.07 22.66
C ALA A 616 11.48 -6.78 21.43
N PHE A 617 12.67 -7.37 21.40
CA PHE A 617 13.55 -7.39 20.25
C PHE A 617 13.87 -8.84 19.93
N ILE A 618 13.22 -9.36 18.89
CA ILE A 618 13.35 -10.75 18.47
C ILE A 618 14.40 -10.77 17.37
N LEU A 619 15.62 -11.19 17.74
CA LEU A 619 16.77 -11.15 16.83
C LEU A 619 16.93 -12.46 16.06
N ASP A 620 16.81 -13.58 16.77
CA ASP A 620 17.01 -14.92 16.22
C ASP A 620 16.31 -15.94 17.15
N PRO A 621 15.00 -16.19 16.94
CA PRO A 621 14.18 -16.97 17.86
C PRO A 621 14.62 -18.43 17.92
N GLU A 622 14.49 -19.04 19.10
CA GLU A 622 14.72 -20.46 19.33
C GLU A 622 13.55 -21.32 18.81
N GLY A 623 13.80 -22.62 18.66
CA GLY A 623 12.77 -23.63 18.32
C GLY A 623 12.92 -24.20 16.92
N GLU A 624 12.72 -25.51 16.79
CA GLU A 624 12.95 -26.23 15.52
C GLU A 624 12.01 -25.80 14.38
N GLU A 625 10.81 -25.34 14.72
CA GLU A 625 9.76 -24.94 13.76
C GLU A 625 9.56 -23.42 13.70
N SER A 626 10.37 -22.66 14.44
CA SER A 626 10.30 -21.21 14.49
C SER A 626 10.87 -20.59 13.21
N TYR A 627 10.11 -19.70 12.58
CA TYR A 627 10.62 -18.90 11.47
C TYR A 627 11.68 -17.89 11.99
N PRO A 628 12.83 -17.72 11.31
CA PRO A 628 13.97 -17.00 11.89
C PRO A 628 13.82 -15.48 11.98
N ILE A 629 12.93 -14.87 11.19
CA ILE A 629 12.81 -13.41 11.12
C ILE A 629 11.36 -13.01 11.38
N VAL A 630 11.04 -12.79 12.66
CA VAL A 630 9.71 -12.41 13.12
C VAL A 630 9.76 -11.15 13.95
N THR A 631 8.64 -10.43 14.02
CA THR A 631 8.51 -9.26 14.88
C THR A 631 7.08 -9.06 15.31
N PHE A 632 6.89 -8.42 16.46
CA PHE A 632 5.66 -7.69 16.74
C PHE A 632 5.68 -6.34 16.00
N THR A 633 4.53 -5.72 15.87
CA THR A 633 4.42 -4.32 15.45
C THR A 633 3.59 -3.56 16.47
N TRP A 634 4.09 -2.39 16.85
CA TRP A 634 3.58 -1.59 17.96
C TRP A 634 2.76 -0.43 17.46
N LEU A 635 1.57 -0.27 18.04
CA LEU A 635 0.86 0.99 18.08
C LEU A 635 1.48 1.86 19.19
N LEU A 636 1.80 3.10 18.84
CA LEU A 636 2.36 4.09 19.75
C LEU A 636 1.21 4.99 20.19
N ALA A 637 0.80 4.87 21.46
CA ALA A 637 -0.25 5.70 22.04
C ALA A 637 0.34 6.63 23.10
N TYR A 638 -0.27 7.79 23.31
CA TYR A 638 0.09 8.63 24.44
C TYR A 638 -0.53 8.07 25.72
N LYS A 639 0.13 8.28 26.87
CA LYS A 639 -0.52 8.00 28.16
C LYS A 639 -1.62 9.02 28.46
N ASN A 640 -1.41 10.27 28.07
CA ASN A 640 -2.31 11.37 28.34
C ASN A 640 -2.80 12.02 27.04
N TYR A 641 -4.12 12.19 26.91
CA TYR A 641 -4.76 12.91 25.82
C TYR A 641 -5.52 14.11 26.37
N ASP A 642 -5.32 15.28 25.78
CA ASP A 642 -5.94 16.53 26.23
C ASP A 642 -7.46 16.52 25.98
N ASN A 643 -7.91 15.85 24.92
CA ASN A 643 -9.31 15.71 24.58
C ASN A 643 -9.85 14.35 25.09
N PRO A 644 -10.80 14.33 26.03
CA PRO A 644 -11.41 13.09 26.54
C PRO A 644 -12.10 12.24 25.46
N ALA A 645 -12.69 12.86 24.43
CA ALA A 645 -13.29 12.12 23.31
C ALA A 645 -12.23 11.38 22.49
N THR A 646 -11.07 12.01 22.26
CA THR A 646 -9.91 11.36 21.62
C THR A 646 -9.39 10.19 22.47
N ALA A 647 -9.29 10.37 23.79
CA ALA A 647 -8.86 9.31 24.72
C ALA A 647 -9.80 8.09 24.66
N LYS A 648 -11.12 8.31 24.76
CA LYS A 648 -12.13 7.24 24.63
C LYS A 648 -12.08 6.55 23.26
N ALA A 649 -11.95 7.33 22.20
CA ALA A 649 -11.84 6.79 20.85
C ALA A 649 -10.59 5.91 20.67
N MET A 650 -9.47 6.28 21.31
CA MET A 650 -8.24 5.47 21.29
C MET A 650 -8.43 4.12 21.99
N GLU A 651 -9.03 4.08 23.17
CA GLU A 651 -9.32 2.81 23.86
C GLU A 651 -10.33 1.96 23.11
N ALA A 652 -11.38 2.56 22.54
CA ALA A 652 -12.33 1.83 21.71
C ALA A 652 -11.69 1.22 20.45
N MET A 653 -10.76 1.94 19.82
CA MET A 653 -9.96 1.41 18.71
C MET A 653 -9.07 0.25 19.16
N ILE A 654 -8.40 0.38 20.32
CA ILE A 654 -7.51 -0.65 20.87
C ILE A 654 -8.32 -1.89 21.27
N GLU A 655 -9.46 -1.75 21.95
CA GLU A 655 -10.35 -2.85 22.29
C GLU A 655 -10.76 -3.62 21.03
N TYR A 656 -11.20 -2.90 19.98
CA TYR A 656 -11.56 -3.55 18.72
C TYR A 656 -10.37 -4.31 18.14
N ALA A 657 -9.19 -3.68 18.08
CA ALA A 657 -7.96 -4.29 17.57
C ALA A 657 -7.58 -5.56 18.33
N LEU A 658 -7.78 -5.58 19.65
CA LEU A 658 -7.47 -6.71 20.54
C LEU A 658 -8.53 -7.83 20.54
N THR A 659 -9.74 -7.56 20.05
CA THR A 659 -10.86 -8.50 20.05
C THR A 659 -11.25 -8.90 18.63
N GLU A 660 -12.30 -8.28 18.07
CA GLU A 660 -12.84 -8.56 16.74
C GLU A 660 -11.79 -8.40 15.64
N GLY A 661 -10.88 -7.42 15.79
CA GLY A 661 -9.79 -7.17 14.87
C GLY A 661 -8.81 -8.34 14.73
N GLN A 662 -8.52 -9.06 15.81
CA GLN A 662 -7.57 -10.20 15.76
C GLN A 662 -8.05 -11.31 14.80
N LYS A 663 -9.36 -11.46 14.62
CA LYS A 663 -9.96 -12.47 13.72
C LYS A 663 -9.56 -12.26 12.26
N ALA A 664 -9.25 -11.02 11.86
CA ALA A 664 -8.82 -10.70 10.50
C ALA A 664 -7.31 -10.92 10.26
N ALA A 665 -6.50 -11.14 11.31
CA ALA A 665 -5.04 -11.18 11.19
C ALA A 665 -4.54 -12.34 10.29
N PRO A 666 -4.94 -13.61 10.50
CA PRO A 666 -4.45 -14.74 9.69
C PRO A 666 -4.80 -14.61 8.20
N GLU A 667 -5.96 -14.03 7.93
CA GLU A 667 -6.46 -13.81 6.58
C GLU A 667 -5.55 -12.94 5.72
N LEU A 668 -4.88 -11.99 6.37
CA LEU A 668 -4.01 -11.00 5.73
C LEU A 668 -2.52 -11.36 5.84
N GLY A 669 -2.19 -12.50 6.46
CA GLY A 669 -0.80 -12.96 6.66
C GLY A 669 -0.16 -12.47 7.95
N TYR A 670 -0.96 -12.08 8.96
CA TYR A 670 -0.46 -11.66 10.26
C TYR A 670 -0.78 -12.69 11.34
N VAL A 671 0.06 -12.70 12.38
CA VAL A 671 -0.11 -13.55 13.54
C VAL A 671 -1.01 -12.85 14.56
N PRO A 672 -2.14 -13.45 14.95
CA PRO A 672 -2.96 -12.93 16.04
C PRO A 672 -2.17 -13.00 17.34
N LEU A 673 -2.39 -12.03 18.22
CA LEU A 673 -1.72 -11.99 19.52
C LEU A 673 -2.18 -13.17 20.39
N PRO A 674 -1.25 -13.82 21.12
CA PRO A 674 -1.60 -14.77 22.16
C PRO A 674 -2.47 -14.13 23.25
N ALA A 675 -3.37 -14.89 23.87
CA ALA A 675 -4.33 -14.38 24.87
C ALA A 675 -3.65 -13.63 26.04
N ASN A 676 -2.54 -14.16 26.56
CA ASN A 676 -1.77 -13.50 27.62
C ASN A 676 -1.17 -12.15 27.17
N VAL A 677 -0.85 -12.00 25.89
CA VAL A 677 -0.38 -10.73 25.33
C VAL A 677 -1.55 -9.77 25.19
N VAL A 678 -2.69 -10.22 24.70
CA VAL A 678 -3.93 -9.43 24.61
C VAL A 678 -4.30 -8.84 25.97
N GLU A 679 -4.29 -9.65 27.04
CA GLU A 679 -4.58 -9.20 28.41
C GLU A 679 -3.59 -8.15 28.90
N LYS A 680 -2.27 -8.37 28.70
CA LYS A 680 -1.24 -7.40 29.08
C LYS A 680 -1.38 -6.07 28.31
N VAL A 681 -1.70 -6.13 27.01
CA VAL A 681 -1.88 -4.93 26.18
C VAL A 681 -3.15 -4.18 26.57
N ALA A 682 -4.25 -4.88 26.83
CA ALA A 682 -5.49 -4.29 27.31
C ALA A 682 -5.28 -3.57 28.64
N ALA A 683 -4.65 -4.21 29.62
CA ALA A 683 -4.37 -3.62 30.93
C ALA A 683 -3.47 -2.37 30.84
N ALA A 684 -2.50 -2.36 29.91
CA ALA A 684 -1.66 -1.18 29.68
C ALA A 684 -2.42 -0.04 29.00
N ALA A 685 -3.34 -0.37 28.08
CA ALA A 685 -4.11 0.58 27.30
C ALA A 685 -5.28 1.21 28.09
N ASP A 686 -5.84 0.49 29.08
CA ASP A 686 -6.93 0.95 29.97
C ASP A 686 -6.56 2.16 30.84
N ALA A 687 -5.30 2.58 30.80
CA ALA A 687 -4.81 3.79 31.46
C ALA A 687 -5.03 5.07 30.62
N ILE A 688 -5.56 4.97 29.40
CA ILE A 688 -5.69 6.10 28.46
C ILE A 688 -6.92 6.95 28.79
N SER A 689 -8.06 6.33 29.11
CA SER A 689 -9.30 7.01 29.49
C SER A 689 -9.99 6.31 30.67
N PRO A 690 -10.41 7.06 31.70
CA PRO A 690 -11.24 6.48 32.76
C PRO A 690 -12.69 6.24 32.33
N GLU A 691 -13.09 6.67 31.12
CA GLU A 691 -14.48 6.66 30.65
C GLU A 691 -14.80 5.49 29.70
N TYR A 692 -13.80 4.71 29.25
CA TYR A 692 -14.02 3.57 28.35
C TYR A 692 -13.18 2.35 28.76
N PRO A 693 -13.56 1.63 29.82
CA PRO A 693 -12.79 0.46 30.24
C PRO A 693 -12.76 -0.60 29.12
N ILE A 694 -11.55 -1.05 28.76
CA ILE A 694 -11.30 -2.06 27.73
C ILE A 694 -11.76 -3.42 28.23
N ASN A 695 -12.58 -4.09 27.42
CA ASN A 695 -13.09 -5.43 27.68
C ASN A 695 -12.59 -6.41 26.62
N VAL A 696 -11.55 -7.16 26.98
CA VAL A 696 -11.07 -8.32 26.23
C VAL A 696 -11.61 -9.57 26.92
N ALA A 697 -12.76 -10.08 26.49
CA ALA A 697 -13.31 -11.30 27.08
C ALA A 697 -12.32 -12.46 26.87
N SER A 698 -11.93 -13.13 27.97
CA SER A 698 -11.14 -14.35 27.94
C SER A 698 -11.98 -15.45 27.29
N ASN A 699 -11.80 -15.69 25.99
CA ASN A 699 -12.33 -16.87 25.31
C ASN A 699 -11.45 -18.08 25.55
#